data_AF-A0A1J5WED7-F1
#
_entry.id   AF-A0A1J5WED7-F1
#
_cell.length_a   1.000
_cell.length_b   1.000
_cell.length_c   1.000
_cell.angle_alpha   90.00
_cell.angle_beta   90.00
_cell.angle_gamma   90.00
#
_symmetry.space_group_name_H-M   'P 1'
#
loop_
_entity.id
_entity.type
_entity.pdbx_description
1 polymer ?
#
loop_
_entity_poly.entity_id
_entity_poly.type
_entity_poly.pdbx_seq_one_letter_code
_entity_poly.pdbx_strand_id
1 'polypeptide(L)'
;MREAFLNRLTAQLTTHTPSEFLLATTNIPNRPTLLTKKTTVSLENIAVSEALFSVLLSKTKVRVGENFSLFGHSNVEDCIKEHGVERKPPVLLKKIQNELITPLFLENIGSIPPNSIGCALGSSSCWFSVLFLSKLRIGEDSNIIGLSLEEENEKHTREILNMEDGSISVGNPEEIGLYTYAVNILPKLAFHEDNKTLSLVLSAAGEEHITAILGTENGSIFVGNPEKIKLYKCAVNILHKLKFHEDNKTLSLVLYAAREEHITAILGTENESIFVGNPKEIILNYYAVNILSKLALHSDNRTLSLVLYAAREEHITAILGTENGSIFVGKPKEIILEDYAVNILPKLKFHNESDLFDLFLSGAIKDNNREIPVMGDGSFFVWKGETIRIEDGLLKINFQEVNEILDLVLSARGENYIRQILGMEDGSIFVGNPEKIRLYKYAVNILPKLKFHDESDLFNLVLSADQEEHITAILGMEDGSFVVKKAETITLEKYAVNILPKLKFHDESDLFNLILSADQEEHIAPILTREHTFSPGKIKEMVLNEYAVFIVAKMDMKGENSPRSLTMSMENPPRSGMFRAYENNIFLGEIEELVFEGYALELLTKLRTRKEKGIRAICLRASKEAHITRTLEKLDKRIDIGKVSTMKLLGYAVNVLPRLEMGENDEMERFFVWKYGEKDSMTSILSMEDGSIEIGRIKRKGFDVPEEIKPKLKYILVDEENPKKRSFPSRVFKKICGCGRS
;
A
#
# COMPACT_ATOMS: atom_id res chain seq x y z
N MET A 1 20.21 -35.29 38.00
CA MET A 1 19.98 -34.39 39.16
C MET A 1 18.58 -34.57 39.77
N ARG A 2 17.50 -34.61 38.97
CA ARG A 2 16.11 -34.84 39.43
C ARG A 2 15.88 -36.22 40.09
N GLU A 3 16.42 -37.30 39.53
CA GLU A 3 16.33 -38.66 40.13
C GLU A 3 17.15 -38.81 41.41
N ALA A 4 18.35 -38.23 41.46
CA ALA A 4 19.16 -38.24 42.68
C ALA A 4 18.50 -37.44 43.83
N PHE A 5 17.78 -36.36 43.50
CA PHE A 5 16.99 -35.57 44.45
C PHE A 5 15.75 -36.32 44.93
N LEU A 6 15.01 -36.97 44.00
CA LEU A 6 13.88 -37.85 44.31
C LEU A 6 14.30 -39.03 45.20
N ASN A 7 15.41 -39.69 44.88
CA ASN A 7 15.94 -40.82 45.65
C ASN A 7 16.41 -40.42 47.06
N ARG A 8 16.99 -39.21 47.22
CA ARG A 8 17.34 -38.63 48.54
C ARG A 8 16.09 -38.28 49.36
N LEU A 9 15.03 -37.80 48.73
CA LEU A 9 13.74 -37.50 49.36
C LEU A 9 13.06 -38.76 49.88
N THR A 10 13.01 -39.83 49.08
CA THR A 10 12.46 -41.14 49.50
C THR A 10 13.23 -41.78 50.66
N ALA A 11 14.54 -41.51 50.79
CA ALA A 11 15.36 -42.05 51.89
C ALA A 11 15.25 -41.26 53.22
N GLN A 12 14.72 -40.03 53.21
CA GLN A 12 14.61 -39.14 54.38
C GLN A 12 13.17 -38.91 54.88
N LEU A 13 12.15 -39.44 54.19
CA LEU A 13 10.74 -39.27 54.56
C LEU A 13 10.36 -40.20 55.73
N THR A 14 10.76 -39.85 56.96
CA THR A 14 9.93 -40.16 58.14
C THR A 14 8.67 -39.30 58.03
N THR A 15 7.60 -39.91 57.52
CA THR A 15 6.39 -39.27 57.00
C THR A 15 5.58 -38.54 58.07
N HIS A 16 5.89 -37.28 58.33
CA HIS A 16 4.94 -36.35 58.92
C HIS A 16 4.31 -35.52 57.79
N THR A 17 3.15 -35.96 57.29
CA THR A 17 2.29 -35.15 56.43
C THR A 17 1.39 -34.29 57.30
N PRO A 18 1.64 -32.98 57.43
CA PRO A 18 0.80 -32.13 58.27
C PRO A 18 -0.60 -32.02 57.68
N SER A 19 -1.62 -31.98 58.55
CA SER A 19 -3.00 -31.65 58.17
C SER A 19 -3.15 -30.17 57.84
N GLU A 20 -2.45 -29.30 58.56
CA GLU A 20 -2.38 -27.86 58.32
C GLU A 20 -0.92 -27.39 58.19
N PHE A 21 -0.65 -26.54 57.20
CA PHE A 21 0.67 -26.01 56.92
C PHE A 21 0.58 -24.50 56.70
N LEU A 22 1.12 -23.70 57.61
CA LEU A 22 1.22 -22.26 57.46
C LEU A 22 2.47 -21.93 56.65
N LEU A 23 2.30 -21.34 55.47
CA LEU A 23 3.42 -20.84 54.68
C LEU A 23 3.80 -19.45 55.19
N ALA A 24 4.96 -19.32 55.83
CA ALA A 24 5.48 -18.06 56.37
C ALA A 24 6.99 -17.95 56.08
N THR A 25 7.49 -16.74 55.83
CA THR A 25 8.91 -16.47 55.55
C THR A 25 9.83 -16.76 56.73
N THR A 26 9.32 -16.67 57.95
CA THR A 26 10.07 -16.85 59.20
C THR A 26 10.11 -18.30 59.71
N ASN A 27 9.30 -19.21 59.15
CA ASN A 27 9.07 -20.55 59.69
C ASN A 27 9.12 -21.68 58.64
N ILE A 28 9.79 -21.49 57.50
CA ILE A 28 9.99 -22.59 56.53
C ILE A 28 10.86 -23.67 57.18
N PRO A 29 10.37 -24.91 57.37
CA PRO A 29 11.14 -25.96 58.02
C PRO A 29 12.43 -26.27 57.25
N ASN A 30 13.57 -26.34 57.93
CA ASN A 30 14.85 -26.79 57.34
C ASN A 30 14.85 -28.28 56.92
N ARG A 31 13.72 -28.99 57.09
CA ARG A 31 13.55 -30.41 56.71
C ARG A 31 12.54 -30.54 55.56
N PRO A 32 12.79 -31.42 54.58
CA PRO A 32 11.83 -31.68 53.50
C PRO A 32 10.45 -32.07 54.06
N THR A 33 9.41 -31.31 53.68
CA THR A 33 8.03 -31.55 54.11
C THR A 33 7.19 -31.96 52.90
N LEU A 34 6.50 -33.10 53.00
CA LEU A 34 5.62 -33.59 51.94
C LEU A 34 4.21 -33.02 52.13
N LEU A 35 3.80 -32.15 51.21
CA LEU A 35 2.42 -31.67 51.12
C LEU A 35 1.60 -32.58 50.22
N THR A 36 0.36 -32.87 50.64
CA THR A 36 -0.54 -33.77 49.92
C THR A 36 -1.89 -33.10 49.68
N LYS A 37 -2.76 -33.76 48.91
CA LYS A 37 -4.15 -33.32 48.68
C LYS A 37 -4.98 -33.17 49.96
N LYS A 38 -4.55 -33.78 51.07
CA LYS A 38 -5.19 -33.67 52.39
C LYS A 38 -4.63 -32.54 53.24
N THR A 39 -3.49 -31.97 52.86
CA THR A 39 -2.85 -30.88 53.59
C THR A 39 -3.49 -29.56 53.20
N THR A 40 -3.92 -28.80 54.20
CA THR A 40 -4.41 -27.42 54.03
C THR A 40 -3.24 -26.45 54.19
N VAL A 41 -2.96 -25.68 53.15
CA VAL A 41 -1.91 -24.67 53.11
C VAL A 41 -2.53 -23.29 53.31
N SER A 42 -2.15 -22.62 54.40
CA SER A 42 -2.62 -21.26 54.71
C SER A 42 -1.62 -20.22 54.18
N LEU A 43 -2.14 -19.27 53.41
CA LEU A 43 -1.39 -18.18 52.76
C LEU A 43 -1.87 -16.84 53.32
N GLU A 44 -1.11 -16.26 54.25
CA GLU A 44 -1.47 -15.03 54.95
C GLU A 44 -0.21 -14.19 55.21
N ASN A 45 -0.30 -12.87 55.03
CA ASN A 45 0.81 -11.92 55.19
C ASN A 45 2.06 -12.32 54.36
N ILE A 46 1.84 -12.87 53.16
CA ILE A 46 2.90 -13.44 52.33
C ILE A 46 2.71 -13.11 50.85
N ALA A 47 3.82 -13.07 50.12
CA ALA A 47 3.84 -13.01 48.67
C ALA A 47 4.39 -14.34 48.11
N VAL A 48 3.72 -14.92 47.12
CA VAL A 48 4.11 -16.20 46.51
C VAL A 48 4.19 -16.06 44.99
N SER A 49 5.16 -16.75 44.37
CA SER A 49 5.24 -16.76 42.90
C SER A 49 4.01 -17.47 42.30
N GLU A 50 3.52 -16.98 41.16
CA GLU A 50 2.36 -17.56 40.47
C GLU A 50 2.50 -19.08 40.18
N ALA A 51 3.72 -19.54 39.89
CA ALA A 51 4.01 -20.93 39.57
C ALA A 51 3.85 -21.82 40.80
N LEU A 52 4.34 -21.36 41.97
CA LEU A 52 4.16 -22.07 43.22
C LEU A 52 2.68 -22.08 43.62
N PHE A 53 1.98 -20.96 43.49
CA PHE A 53 0.55 -20.89 43.79
C PHE A 53 -0.28 -21.87 42.94
N SER A 54 -0.01 -21.96 41.63
CA SER A 54 -0.66 -22.91 40.73
C SER A 54 -0.44 -24.38 41.14
N VAL A 55 0.77 -24.71 41.60
CA VAL A 55 1.09 -26.06 42.12
C VAL A 55 0.34 -26.34 43.42
N LEU A 56 0.23 -25.36 44.32
CA LEU A 56 -0.50 -25.51 45.58
C LEU A 56 -1.99 -25.73 45.32
N LEU A 57 -2.61 -24.96 44.43
CA LEU A 57 -4.01 -25.11 44.06
C LEU A 57 -4.31 -26.49 43.45
N SER A 58 -3.39 -27.06 42.67
CA SER A 58 -3.60 -28.36 42.01
C SER A 58 -3.30 -29.57 42.90
N LYS A 59 -2.48 -29.42 43.96
CA LYS A 59 -1.96 -30.56 44.74
C LYS A 59 -2.29 -30.55 46.23
N THR A 60 -2.78 -29.44 46.78
CA THR A 60 -3.10 -29.27 48.21
C THR A 60 -4.46 -28.59 48.39
N LYS A 61 -5.02 -28.56 49.60
CA LYS A 61 -6.10 -27.63 49.93
C LYS A 61 -5.49 -26.26 50.23
N VAL A 62 -6.08 -25.17 49.77
CA VAL A 62 -5.52 -23.82 49.95
C VAL A 62 -6.50 -22.92 50.70
N ARG A 63 -6.01 -22.20 51.70
CA ARG A 63 -6.75 -21.16 52.42
C ARG A 63 -6.03 -19.82 52.25
N VAL A 64 -6.68 -18.85 51.62
CA VAL A 64 -6.17 -17.49 51.47
C VAL A 64 -6.65 -16.64 52.65
N GLY A 65 -5.70 -16.04 53.38
CA GLY A 65 -5.93 -15.11 54.48
C GLY A 65 -5.67 -13.66 54.09
N GLU A 66 -5.51 -12.79 55.09
CA GLU A 66 -5.23 -11.36 54.85
C GLU A 66 -3.85 -11.13 54.21
N ASN A 67 -3.73 -10.03 53.45
CA ASN A 67 -2.47 -9.56 52.86
C ASN A 67 -1.72 -10.61 52.01
N PHE A 68 -2.44 -11.49 51.33
CA PHE A 68 -1.84 -12.40 50.35
C PHE A 68 -1.61 -11.70 49.01
N SER A 69 -0.47 -11.97 48.37
CA SER A 69 -0.17 -11.42 47.04
C SER A 69 0.60 -12.37 46.14
N LEU A 70 0.49 -12.14 44.83
CA LEU A 70 1.22 -12.88 43.80
C LEU A 70 2.32 -12.01 43.17
N PHE A 71 3.42 -12.64 42.78
CA PHE A 71 4.47 -12.04 41.94
C PHE A 71 4.92 -13.00 40.84
N GLY A 72 5.57 -12.46 39.79
CA GLY A 72 6.03 -13.25 38.65
C GLY A 72 7.11 -14.28 39.01
N HIS A 73 7.09 -15.45 38.38
CA HIS A 73 8.09 -16.48 38.62
C HIS A 73 9.41 -16.18 37.88
N SER A 74 10.54 -16.33 38.58
CA SER A 74 11.89 -16.26 38.02
C SER A 74 12.66 -17.52 38.42
N ASN A 75 13.37 -18.14 37.48
CA ASN A 75 14.13 -19.37 37.72
C ASN A 75 15.31 -19.20 38.70
N VAL A 76 15.65 -17.95 39.04
CA VAL A 76 16.80 -17.59 39.88
C VAL A 76 16.41 -16.95 41.21
N GLU A 77 15.12 -16.68 41.45
CA GLU A 77 14.64 -16.03 42.68
C GLU A 77 13.82 -16.96 43.56
N ASP A 78 13.75 -16.63 44.86
CA ASP A 78 12.88 -17.32 45.79
C ASP A 78 11.40 -17.17 45.41
N CYS A 79 10.66 -18.27 45.52
CA CYS A 79 9.23 -18.33 45.21
C CYS A 79 8.32 -17.80 46.33
N ILE A 80 8.89 -17.35 47.44
CA ILE A 80 8.20 -16.91 48.66
C ILE A 80 8.89 -15.63 49.14
N LYS A 81 8.12 -14.57 49.39
CA LYS A 81 8.62 -13.27 49.87
C LYS A 81 7.69 -12.72 50.96
N GLU A 82 8.20 -11.81 51.79
CA GLU A 82 7.36 -11.09 52.75
C GLU A 82 6.38 -10.17 52.03
N HIS A 83 5.20 -9.99 52.64
CA HIS A 83 4.27 -8.99 52.15
C HIS A 83 4.90 -7.58 52.19
N GLY A 84 4.73 -6.79 51.13
CA GLY A 84 5.21 -5.40 51.07
C GLY A 84 6.65 -5.20 50.57
N VAL A 85 7.41 -6.26 50.28
CA VAL A 85 8.74 -6.14 49.64
C VAL A 85 8.60 -5.72 48.18
N GLU A 86 9.45 -4.77 47.74
CA GLU A 86 9.45 -4.11 46.43
C GLU A 86 9.24 -5.11 45.26
N ARG A 87 8.09 -4.99 44.58
CA ARG A 87 7.56 -5.95 43.59
C ARG A 87 8.32 -5.85 42.26
N LYS A 88 9.38 -6.66 42.06
CA LYS A 88 10.25 -6.53 40.87
C LYS A 88 9.83 -7.33 39.62
N PRO A 89 9.23 -8.54 39.70
CA PRO A 89 8.64 -9.13 38.50
C PRO A 89 7.10 -9.06 38.55
N PRO A 90 6.47 -8.47 37.51
CA PRO A 90 5.02 -8.53 37.40
C PRO A 90 4.51 -9.97 37.27
N VAL A 91 3.30 -10.20 37.73
CA VAL A 91 2.62 -11.49 37.58
C VAL A 91 2.31 -11.74 36.10
N LEU A 92 2.77 -12.86 35.55
CA LEU A 92 2.52 -13.32 34.19
C LEU A 92 1.69 -14.60 34.27
N LEU A 93 0.43 -14.49 34.71
CA LEU A 93 -0.46 -15.64 34.85
C LEU A 93 -0.80 -16.21 33.46
N LYS A 94 0.16 -16.93 32.88
CA LYS A 94 0.03 -17.60 31.58
C LYS A 94 -1.15 -18.57 31.66
N LYS A 95 -1.83 -18.76 30.53
CA LYS A 95 -2.89 -19.77 30.34
C LYS A 95 -2.49 -21.05 31.07
N ILE A 96 -3.22 -21.38 32.13
CA ILE A 96 -2.95 -22.56 32.95
C ILE A 96 -3.09 -23.75 32.02
N GLN A 97 -2.07 -24.60 31.95
CA GLN A 97 -2.15 -25.82 31.16
C GLN A 97 -3.35 -26.65 31.66
N ASN A 98 -4.19 -27.15 30.75
CA ASN A 98 -5.39 -27.93 31.10
C ASN A 98 -5.10 -29.08 32.08
N GLU A 99 -3.89 -29.64 32.05
CA GLU A 99 -3.43 -30.70 32.98
C GLU A 99 -3.40 -30.27 34.46
N LEU A 100 -3.33 -28.97 34.77
CA LEU A 100 -3.33 -28.42 36.13
C LEU A 100 -4.74 -28.14 36.68
N ILE A 101 -5.76 -28.06 35.82
CA ILE A 101 -7.15 -27.80 36.21
C ILE A 101 -7.80 -29.10 36.69
N THR A 102 -7.54 -29.46 37.94
CA THR A 102 -8.13 -30.63 38.61
C THR A 102 -9.43 -30.24 39.37
N PRO A 103 -10.29 -31.20 39.78
CA PRO A 103 -11.44 -30.88 40.63
C PRO A 103 -11.04 -30.17 41.95
N LEU A 104 -9.89 -30.55 42.52
CA LEU A 104 -9.32 -29.90 43.70
C LEU A 104 -8.89 -28.46 43.40
N PHE A 105 -8.34 -28.21 42.20
CA PHE A 105 -8.00 -26.86 41.76
C PHE A 105 -9.24 -25.96 41.73
N LEU A 106 -10.33 -26.42 41.10
CA LEU A 106 -11.59 -25.66 41.04
C LEU A 106 -12.24 -25.47 42.43
N GLU A 107 -12.20 -26.49 43.29
CA GLU A 107 -12.64 -26.39 44.70
C GLU A 107 -11.86 -25.29 45.44
N ASN A 108 -10.54 -25.29 45.32
CA ASN A 108 -9.69 -24.28 45.94
C ASN A 108 -10.01 -22.88 45.41
N ILE A 109 -10.09 -22.69 44.08
CA ILE A 109 -10.46 -21.39 43.49
C ILE A 109 -11.81 -20.90 44.00
N GLY A 110 -12.83 -21.77 44.01
CA GLY A 110 -14.17 -21.42 44.48
C GLY A 110 -14.21 -21.02 45.95
N SER A 111 -13.27 -21.52 46.76
CA SER A 111 -13.14 -21.16 48.19
C SER A 111 -12.43 -19.83 48.45
N ILE A 112 -11.75 -19.26 47.45
CA ILE A 112 -11.02 -18.00 47.59
C ILE A 112 -12.03 -16.83 47.53
N PRO A 113 -12.02 -15.90 48.50
CA PRO A 113 -12.87 -14.72 48.46
C PRO A 113 -12.52 -13.80 47.28
N PRO A 114 -13.50 -13.10 46.67
CA PRO A 114 -13.24 -12.07 45.68
C PRO A 114 -12.30 -10.97 46.21
N ASN A 115 -11.50 -10.35 45.34
CA ASN A 115 -10.58 -9.25 45.69
C ASN A 115 -9.59 -9.53 46.85
N SER A 116 -9.30 -10.81 47.16
CA SER A 116 -8.45 -11.22 48.28
C SER A 116 -6.97 -11.35 47.92
N ILE A 117 -6.64 -11.51 46.63
CA ILE A 117 -5.27 -11.72 46.16
C ILE A 117 -4.73 -10.43 45.55
N GLY A 118 -3.77 -9.78 46.21
CA GLY A 118 -3.10 -8.61 45.61
C GLY A 118 -2.15 -9.00 44.49
N CYS A 119 -2.18 -8.33 43.35
CA CYS A 119 -1.17 -8.51 42.30
C CYS A 119 -0.86 -7.19 41.58
N ALA A 120 0.37 -7.09 41.06
CA ALA A 120 0.76 -6.08 40.09
C ALA A 120 0.96 -6.78 38.74
N LEU A 121 0.21 -6.34 37.74
CA LEU A 121 0.31 -6.85 36.38
C LEU A 121 1.39 -6.10 35.60
N GLY A 122 2.03 -6.81 34.68
CA GLY A 122 3.20 -6.30 33.97
C GLY A 122 2.88 -5.59 32.68
N SER A 123 3.91 -4.91 32.19
CA SER A 123 3.96 -4.25 30.89
C SER A 123 4.07 -5.24 29.71
N SER A 124 3.40 -6.39 29.77
CA SER A 124 3.35 -7.36 28.66
C SER A 124 1.95 -7.92 28.52
N SER A 125 1.50 -8.20 27.29
CA SER A 125 0.19 -8.80 27.02
C SER A 125 0.06 -10.13 27.76
N CYS A 126 -0.90 -10.21 28.69
CA CYS A 126 -1.12 -11.39 29.52
C CYS A 126 -2.39 -12.12 29.09
N TRP A 127 -2.27 -13.42 28.81
CA TRP A 127 -3.40 -14.32 28.62
C TRP A 127 -3.88 -14.82 29.98
N PHE A 128 -4.89 -14.17 30.52
CA PHE A 128 -5.40 -14.44 31.85
C PHE A 128 -6.45 -15.56 31.83
N SER A 129 -6.39 -16.45 32.83
CA SER A 129 -7.52 -17.33 33.10
C SER A 129 -8.64 -16.55 33.77
N VAL A 130 -9.85 -16.66 33.22
CA VAL A 130 -11.05 -16.02 33.77
C VAL A 130 -11.33 -16.44 35.22
N LEU A 131 -10.95 -17.66 35.60
CA LEU A 131 -11.14 -18.22 36.96
C LEU A 131 -10.50 -17.40 38.09
N PHE A 132 -9.41 -16.68 37.81
CA PHE A 132 -8.74 -15.85 38.81
C PHE A 132 -9.24 -14.41 38.83
N LEU A 133 -9.95 -13.97 37.78
CA LEU A 133 -10.24 -12.56 37.57
C LEU A 133 -11.02 -11.95 38.74
N SER A 134 -12.05 -12.64 39.25
CA SER A 134 -12.82 -12.16 40.42
C SER A 134 -12.03 -12.17 41.73
N LYS A 135 -10.94 -12.94 41.81
CA LYS A 135 -10.17 -13.17 43.05
C LYS A 135 -9.06 -12.13 43.24
N LEU A 136 -8.67 -11.47 42.15
CA LEU A 136 -7.51 -10.58 42.12
C LEU A 136 -7.89 -9.14 42.41
N ARG A 137 -7.05 -8.49 43.21
CA ARG A 137 -7.05 -7.05 43.44
C ARG A 137 -5.86 -6.46 42.68
N ILE A 138 -6.12 -5.95 41.49
CA ILE A 138 -5.15 -5.28 40.62
C ILE A 138 -4.96 -3.85 41.15
N GLY A 139 -3.71 -3.44 41.40
CA GLY A 139 -3.41 -2.09 41.87
C GLY A 139 -3.60 -1.03 40.78
N GLU A 140 -4.02 0.19 41.17
CA GLU A 140 -4.25 1.32 40.26
C GLU A 140 -3.00 1.72 39.45
N ASP A 141 -1.80 1.53 40.02
CA ASP A 141 -0.50 1.79 39.35
C ASP A 141 -0.06 0.68 38.38
N SER A 142 -0.92 -0.29 38.07
CA SER A 142 -0.57 -1.38 37.15
C SER A 142 -0.50 -0.88 35.71
N ASN A 143 0.73 -0.77 35.18
CA ASN A 143 0.97 -0.39 33.79
C ASN A 143 0.81 -1.59 32.85
N ILE A 144 -0.45 -1.93 32.52
CA ILE A 144 -0.81 -3.10 31.71
C ILE A 144 -0.79 -2.72 30.23
N ILE A 145 0.04 -3.38 29.42
CA ILE A 145 -0.02 -3.21 27.96
C ILE A 145 -1.28 -3.88 27.39
N GLY A 146 -1.63 -5.09 27.85
CA GLY A 146 -2.87 -5.71 27.39
C GLY A 146 -3.40 -6.83 28.27
N LEU A 147 -4.72 -6.87 28.42
CA LEU A 147 -5.49 -7.89 29.11
C LEU A 147 -6.21 -8.76 28.07
N SER A 148 -5.82 -10.02 27.92
CA SER A 148 -6.51 -10.98 27.04
C SER A 148 -7.11 -12.12 27.85
N LEU A 149 -8.42 -12.34 27.70
CA LEU A 149 -9.20 -13.37 28.40
C LEU A 149 -9.83 -14.31 27.39
N GLU A 150 -9.56 -15.60 27.51
CA GLU A 150 -10.15 -16.64 26.68
C GLU A 150 -10.67 -17.75 27.58
N GLU A 151 -11.93 -18.16 27.35
CA GLU A 151 -12.55 -19.23 28.13
C GLU A 151 -13.48 -20.07 27.26
N GLU A 152 -13.18 -21.36 27.14
CA GLU A 152 -13.95 -22.30 26.33
C GLU A 152 -15.07 -22.98 27.14
N ASN A 153 -15.02 -22.92 28.47
CA ASN A 153 -16.00 -23.55 29.34
C ASN A 153 -16.87 -22.50 30.04
N GLU A 154 -18.15 -22.44 29.63
CA GLU A 154 -19.18 -21.57 30.22
C GLU A 154 -19.22 -21.60 31.76
N LYS A 155 -18.98 -22.77 32.38
CA LYS A 155 -19.05 -22.91 33.85
C LYS A 155 -18.04 -22.04 34.58
N HIS A 156 -16.91 -21.70 33.94
CA HIS A 156 -15.85 -20.90 34.54
C HIS A 156 -16.21 -19.40 34.62
N THR A 157 -17.13 -18.92 33.78
CA THR A 157 -17.56 -17.51 33.80
C THR A 157 -18.72 -17.27 34.77
N ARG A 158 -19.47 -18.31 35.15
CA ARG A 158 -20.71 -18.20 35.95
C ARG A 158 -20.57 -17.42 37.25
N GLU A 159 -19.45 -17.57 37.97
CA GLU A 159 -19.20 -16.81 39.19
C GLU A 159 -19.18 -15.30 38.88
N ILE A 160 -18.45 -14.90 37.84
CA ILE A 160 -18.30 -13.51 37.41
C ILE A 160 -19.61 -12.95 36.86
N LEU A 161 -20.36 -13.76 36.10
CA LEU A 161 -21.64 -13.32 35.53
C LEU A 161 -22.68 -12.95 36.60
N ASN A 162 -22.58 -13.53 37.81
CA ASN A 162 -23.43 -13.20 38.95
C ASN A 162 -22.99 -11.95 39.73
N MET A 163 -21.83 -11.37 39.40
CA MET A 163 -21.36 -10.13 40.02
C MET A 163 -22.10 -8.91 39.46
N GLU A 164 -22.03 -7.78 40.16
CA GLU A 164 -22.57 -6.51 39.69
C GLU A 164 -21.80 -6.00 38.45
N ASP A 165 -22.46 -5.28 37.55
CA ASP A 165 -21.82 -4.67 36.40
C ASP A 165 -20.77 -3.64 36.86
N GLY A 166 -19.63 -3.58 36.17
CA GLY A 166 -18.51 -2.70 36.54
C GLY A 166 -17.83 -3.04 37.89
N SER A 167 -18.06 -4.23 38.47
CA SER A 167 -17.47 -4.61 39.76
C SER A 167 -16.03 -5.14 39.67
N ILE A 168 -15.56 -5.52 38.49
CA ILE A 168 -14.22 -6.07 38.28
C ILE A 168 -13.29 -4.99 37.73
N SER A 169 -12.38 -4.49 38.58
CA SER A 169 -11.34 -3.58 38.12
C SER A 169 -10.31 -4.32 37.26
N VAL A 170 -10.10 -3.83 36.04
CA VAL A 170 -9.07 -4.32 35.11
C VAL A 170 -7.85 -3.40 35.03
N GLY A 171 -7.79 -2.36 35.86
CA GLY A 171 -6.78 -1.31 35.79
C GLY A 171 -6.98 -0.43 34.55
N ASN A 172 -5.86 0.00 33.94
CA ASN A 172 -5.86 0.90 32.78
C ASN A 172 -5.09 0.26 31.59
N PRO A 173 -5.58 -0.87 31.03
CA PRO A 173 -4.89 -1.56 29.95
C PRO A 173 -4.96 -0.79 28.62
N GLU A 174 -3.87 -0.79 27.86
CA GLU A 174 -3.90 -0.24 26.50
C GLU A 174 -4.75 -1.12 25.56
N GLU A 175 -4.77 -2.44 25.75
CA GLU A 175 -5.56 -3.38 24.94
C GLU A 175 -6.39 -4.34 25.81
N ILE A 176 -7.67 -4.55 25.46
CA ILE A 176 -8.54 -5.55 26.07
C ILE A 176 -9.02 -6.51 24.99
N GLY A 177 -8.73 -7.80 25.14
CA GLY A 177 -9.18 -8.88 24.26
C GLY A 177 -10.05 -9.89 25.01
N LEU A 178 -11.31 -10.07 24.62
CA LEU A 178 -12.19 -11.12 25.15
C LEU A 178 -12.54 -12.12 24.06
N TYR A 179 -12.30 -13.40 24.34
CA TYR A 179 -12.47 -14.50 23.40
C TYR A 179 -13.42 -15.55 23.98
N THR A 180 -14.27 -16.12 23.12
CA THR A 180 -15.24 -17.19 23.45
C THR A 180 -16.14 -16.79 24.63
N TYR A 181 -16.34 -17.62 25.66
CA TYR A 181 -17.24 -17.30 26.77
C TYR A 181 -16.78 -16.10 27.61
N ALA A 182 -15.51 -15.70 27.50
CA ALA A 182 -15.03 -14.49 28.17
C ALA A 182 -15.73 -13.23 27.64
N VAL A 183 -16.28 -13.23 26.42
CA VAL A 183 -17.03 -12.07 25.90
C VAL A 183 -18.20 -11.69 26.83
N ASN A 184 -18.94 -12.68 27.36
CA ASN A 184 -20.07 -12.45 28.27
C ASN A 184 -19.72 -11.69 29.56
N ILE A 185 -18.44 -11.62 29.95
CA ILE A 185 -18.04 -10.91 31.17
C ILE A 185 -17.83 -9.41 30.92
N LEU A 186 -17.90 -8.93 29.68
CA LEU A 186 -17.65 -7.53 29.32
C LEU A 186 -18.41 -6.53 30.22
N PRO A 187 -19.72 -6.69 30.51
CA PRO A 187 -20.46 -5.76 31.38
C PRO A 187 -19.93 -5.73 32.82
N LYS A 188 -19.22 -6.77 33.25
CA LYS A 188 -18.69 -6.92 34.61
C LYS A 188 -17.38 -6.17 34.81
N LEU A 189 -16.70 -5.79 33.72
CA LEU A 189 -15.43 -5.07 33.77
C LEU A 189 -15.67 -3.58 34.03
N ALA A 190 -14.89 -3.00 34.94
CA ALA A 190 -14.91 -1.59 35.26
C ALA A 190 -14.03 -0.81 34.26
N PHE A 191 -14.65 0.06 33.46
CA PHE A 191 -13.97 1.01 32.59
C PHE A 191 -14.00 2.39 33.22
N HIS A 192 -12.85 3.05 33.37
CA HIS A 192 -12.78 4.44 33.80
C HIS A 192 -13.02 5.40 32.63
N GLU A 193 -13.65 6.55 32.87
CA GLU A 193 -13.91 7.58 31.83
C GLU A 193 -12.61 8.14 31.25
N ASP A 194 -11.57 8.29 32.07
CA ASP A 194 -10.24 8.76 31.67
C ASP A 194 -9.33 7.65 31.10
N ASN A 195 -9.86 6.44 30.93
CA ASN A 195 -9.09 5.30 30.46
C ASN A 195 -8.67 5.52 29.01
N LYS A 196 -7.36 5.51 28.77
CA LYS A 196 -6.74 5.65 27.44
C LYS A 196 -6.63 4.29 26.74
N THR A 197 -7.68 3.47 26.82
CA THR A 197 -7.68 2.17 26.13
C THR A 197 -7.49 2.42 24.64
N LEU A 198 -6.47 1.82 24.05
CA LEU A 198 -6.19 1.94 22.63
C LEU A 198 -7.06 0.97 21.81
N SER A 199 -7.32 -0.25 22.31
CA SER A 199 -7.96 -1.30 21.52
C SER A 199 -8.86 -2.23 22.34
N LEU A 200 -10.09 -2.44 21.88
CA LEU A 200 -11.03 -3.47 22.36
C LEU A 200 -11.24 -4.52 21.28
N VAL A 201 -10.97 -5.79 21.59
CA VAL A 201 -11.11 -6.93 20.69
C VAL A 201 -12.07 -7.95 21.28
N LEU A 202 -13.18 -8.24 20.60
CA LEU A 202 -14.17 -9.22 21.03
C LEU A 202 -14.35 -10.29 19.95
N SER A 203 -14.26 -11.56 20.31
CA SER A 203 -14.38 -12.67 19.37
C SER A 203 -15.18 -13.82 19.96
N ALA A 204 -16.33 -14.13 19.38
CA ALA A 204 -17.22 -15.19 19.85
C ALA A 204 -17.50 -16.17 18.71
N ALA A 205 -17.09 -17.42 18.89
CA ALA A 205 -17.18 -18.44 17.83
C ALA A 205 -18.61 -18.94 17.56
N GLY A 206 -19.53 -18.69 18.48
CA GLY A 206 -20.93 -19.14 18.46
C GLY A 206 -21.77 -18.22 19.33
N GLU A 207 -23.09 -18.23 19.13
CA GLU A 207 -24.03 -17.33 19.80
C GLU A 207 -24.08 -17.56 21.33
N GLU A 208 -23.86 -18.81 21.77
CA GLU A 208 -23.79 -19.19 23.18
C GLU A 208 -22.78 -18.35 23.99
N HIS A 209 -21.71 -17.89 23.33
CA HIS A 209 -20.66 -17.07 23.92
C HIS A 209 -21.04 -15.61 24.21
N ILE A 210 -22.20 -15.14 23.70
CA ILE A 210 -22.67 -13.76 23.84
C ILE A 210 -24.08 -13.65 24.45
N THR A 211 -24.69 -14.77 24.80
CA THR A 211 -26.07 -14.86 25.31
C THR A 211 -26.36 -13.94 26.49
N ALA A 212 -25.40 -13.76 27.41
CA ALA A 212 -25.59 -12.88 28.57
C ALA A 212 -25.69 -11.39 28.17
N ILE A 213 -25.04 -11.01 27.07
CA ILE A 213 -25.04 -9.63 26.56
C ILE A 213 -26.24 -9.36 25.65
N LEU A 214 -26.69 -10.34 24.86
CA LEU A 214 -27.82 -10.12 23.94
C LEU A 214 -29.11 -9.70 24.65
N GLY A 215 -29.30 -10.13 25.91
CA GLY A 215 -30.43 -9.75 26.75
C GLY A 215 -30.37 -8.36 27.39
N THR A 216 -29.25 -7.63 27.26
CA THR A 216 -29.13 -6.28 27.86
C THR A 216 -29.84 -5.23 27.02
N GLU A 217 -30.06 -4.05 27.59
CA GLU A 217 -30.59 -2.90 26.83
C GLU A 217 -29.56 -2.41 25.79
N ASN A 218 -30.04 -1.75 24.73
CA ASN A 218 -29.16 -1.20 23.69
C ASN A 218 -28.38 -0.01 24.24
N GLY A 219 -27.10 0.09 23.89
CA GLY A 219 -26.22 1.15 24.41
C GLY A 219 -26.03 1.13 25.94
N SER A 220 -26.25 0.01 26.61
CA SER A 220 -26.12 -0.09 28.07
C SER A 220 -24.71 -0.44 28.53
N ILE A 221 -23.88 -1.03 27.67
CA ILE A 221 -22.55 -1.52 28.04
C ILE A 221 -21.52 -0.44 27.78
N PHE A 222 -21.04 0.20 28.85
CA PHE A 222 -19.95 1.16 28.76
C PHE A 222 -18.60 0.44 28.57
N VAL A 223 -17.85 0.83 27.54
CA VAL A 223 -16.52 0.26 27.22
C VAL A 223 -15.41 1.32 27.22
N GLY A 224 -15.62 2.44 27.92
CA GLY A 224 -14.69 3.57 27.90
C GLY A 224 -14.70 4.31 26.55
N ASN A 225 -13.54 4.80 26.13
CA ASN A 225 -13.36 5.52 24.87
C ASN A 225 -12.21 4.92 24.02
N PRO A 226 -12.36 3.69 23.51
CA PRO A 226 -11.30 3.02 22.78
C PRO A 226 -11.02 3.68 21.43
N GLU A 227 -9.74 3.79 21.05
CA GLU A 227 -9.35 4.23 19.70
C GLU A 227 -9.66 3.19 18.63
N LYS A 228 -9.75 1.90 18.99
CA LYS A 228 -10.04 0.79 18.06
C LYS A 228 -11.02 -0.20 18.67
N ILE A 229 -12.02 -0.61 17.91
CA ILE A 229 -12.94 -1.71 18.28
C ILE A 229 -12.93 -2.75 17.17
N LYS A 230 -12.65 -4.00 17.52
CA LYS A 230 -12.65 -5.14 16.59
C LYS A 230 -13.61 -6.21 17.08
N LEU A 231 -14.67 -6.47 16.32
CA LEU A 231 -15.66 -7.51 16.62
C LEU A 231 -15.57 -8.62 15.57
N TYR A 232 -15.36 -9.85 16.04
CA TYR A 232 -15.22 -11.03 15.19
C TYR A 232 -16.33 -12.04 15.45
N LYS A 233 -16.85 -12.62 14.36
CA LYS A 233 -17.87 -13.68 14.35
C LYS A 233 -19.11 -13.22 15.12
N CYS A 234 -19.70 -14.04 16.00
CA CYS A 234 -20.91 -13.68 16.74
C CYS A 234 -20.74 -12.42 17.59
N ALA A 235 -19.52 -12.04 17.99
CA ALA A 235 -19.30 -10.83 18.76
C ALA A 235 -19.76 -9.57 18.00
N VAL A 236 -19.88 -9.63 16.67
CA VAL A 236 -20.47 -8.54 15.89
C VAL A 236 -21.87 -8.20 16.40
N ASN A 237 -22.71 -9.19 16.73
CA ASN A 237 -24.07 -8.99 17.22
C ASN A 237 -24.19 -8.14 18.50
N ILE A 238 -23.11 -7.91 19.25
CA ILE A 238 -23.16 -7.09 20.47
C ILE A 238 -22.91 -5.60 20.22
N LEU A 239 -22.58 -5.18 18.99
CA LEU A 239 -22.22 -3.78 18.69
C LEU A 239 -23.28 -2.79 19.19
N HIS A 240 -24.56 -3.07 18.92
CA HIS A 240 -25.70 -2.24 19.33
C HIS A 240 -25.94 -2.19 20.85
N LYS A 241 -25.28 -3.05 21.63
CA LYS A 241 -25.30 -3.04 23.09
C LYS A 241 -24.22 -2.14 23.68
N LEU A 242 -23.19 -1.79 22.90
CA LEU A 242 -22.08 -0.96 23.36
C LEU A 242 -22.49 0.52 23.39
N LYS A 243 -22.05 1.21 24.45
CA LYS A 243 -22.22 2.65 24.63
C LYS A 243 -20.97 3.36 24.15
N PHE A 244 -21.13 4.27 23.19
CA PHE A 244 -20.05 5.08 22.63
C PHE A 244 -20.12 6.51 23.15
N HIS A 245 -18.96 7.14 23.32
CA HIS A 245 -18.86 8.56 23.64
C HIS A 245 -19.07 9.41 22.37
N GLU A 246 -19.76 10.54 22.48
CA GLU A 246 -20.07 11.42 21.33
C GLU A 246 -18.81 11.95 20.64
N ASP A 247 -17.78 12.28 21.43
CA ASP A 247 -16.49 12.82 20.96
C ASP A 247 -15.47 11.76 20.49
N ASN A 248 -15.85 10.52 20.21
CA ASN A 248 -14.90 9.50 19.77
C ASN A 248 -14.44 9.72 18.31
N LYS A 249 -13.55 10.70 18.12
CA LYS A 249 -13.03 11.20 16.83
C LYS A 249 -11.87 10.38 16.26
N THR A 250 -11.35 9.41 17.00
CA THR A 250 -10.19 8.59 16.59
C THR A 250 -10.55 7.13 16.34
N LEU A 251 -11.81 6.76 16.53
CA LEU A 251 -12.27 5.38 16.46
C LEU A 251 -12.01 4.74 15.08
N SER A 252 -11.39 3.57 15.09
CA SER A 252 -11.38 2.59 14.00
C SER A 252 -12.29 1.42 14.39
N LEU A 253 -13.36 1.20 13.62
CA LEU A 253 -14.34 0.14 13.84
C LEU A 253 -14.14 -0.97 12.82
N VAL A 254 -13.80 -2.18 13.27
CA VAL A 254 -13.57 -3.35 12.41
C VAL A 254 -14.57 -4.44 12.75
N LEU A 255 -15.43 -4.80 11.80
CA LEU A 255 -16.41 -5.88 11.94
C LEU A 255 -16.09 -7.02 10.96
N TYR A 256 -16.06 -8.24 11.47
CA TYR A 256 -15.79 -9.44 10.68
C TYR A 256 -16.86 -10.50 10.93
N ALA A 257 -17.73 -10.75 9.94
CA ALA A 257 -18.81 -11.74 10.07
C ALA A 257 -18.81 -12.73 8.89
N ALA A 258 -18.11 -13.85 9.02
CA ALA A 258 -18.01 -14.86 7.96
C ALA A 258 -19.30 -15.68 7.68
N ARG A 259 -20.34 -15.55 8.51
CA ARG A 259 -21.61 -16.27 8.41
C ARG A 259 -22.76 -15.32 8.73
N GLU A 260 -23.92 -15.56 8.16
CA GLU A 260 -25.12 -14.76 8.39
C GLU A 260 -25.55 -14.73 9.87
N GLU A 261 -25.44 -15.88 10.57
CA GLU A 261 -25.75 -16.01 12.01
C GLU A 261 -24.99 -15.01 12.90
N HIS A 262 -23.84 -14.51 12.46
CA HIS A 262 -23.03 -13.56 13.20
C HIS A 262 -23.63 -12.15 13.28
N ILE A 263 -24.64 -11.83 12.46
CA ILE A 263 -25.22 -10.47 12.35
C ILE A 263 -26.74 -10.43 12.57
N THR A 264 -27.38 -11.58 12.80
CA THR A 264 -28.84 -11.73 12.88
C THR A 264 -29.49 -10.80 13.90
N ALA A 265 -28.89 -10.64 15.08
CA ALA A 265 -29.43 -9.77 16.13
C ALA A 265 -29.39 -8.29 15.72
N ILE A 266 -28.32 -7.87 15.04
CA ILE A 266 -28.16 -6.49 14.57
C ILE A 266 -29.03 -6.18 13.37
N LEU A 267 -29.23 -7.13 12.46
CA LEU A 267 -30.10 -6.89 11.30
C LEU A 267 -31.54 -6.53 11.69
N GLY A 268 -32.01 -7.02 12.85
CA GLY A 268 -33.31 -6.70 13.41
C GLY A 268 -33.45 -5.29 13.99
N THR A 269 -32.37 -4.52 14.13
CA THR A 269 -32.45 -3.14 14.63
C THR A 269 -32.95 -2.18 13.55
N GLU A 270 -33.47 -1.02 13.95
CA GLU A 270 -33.86 0.03 13.00
C GLU A 270 -32.62 0.58 12.27
N ASN A 271 -32.81 1.11 11.06
CA ASN A 271 -31.72 1.75 10.32
C ASN A 271 -31.23 3.00 11.06
N GLU A 272 -29.93 3.30 10.95
CA GLU A 272 -29.32 4.45 11.62
C GLU A 272 -29.53 4.49 13.15
N SER A 273 -29.79 3.33 13.79
CA SER A 273 -30.03 3.24 15.24
C SER A 273 -28.78 3.00 16.07
N ILE A 274 -27.68 2.56 15.43
CA ILE A 274 -26.43 2.21 16.13
C ILE A 274 -25.47 3.39 16.04
N PHE A 275 -25.43 4.18 17.11
CA PHE A 275 -24.46 5.27 17.23
C PHE A 275 -23.06 4.73 17.55
N VAL A 276 -22.06 5.12 16.75
CA VAL A 276 -20.65 4.72 16.93
C VAL A 276 -19.70 5.92 17.10
N GLY A 277 -20.21 7.09 17.49
CA GLY A 277 -19.42 8.31 17.60
C GLY A 277 -19.06 8.92 16.24
N ASN A 278 -17.79 9.33 16.07
CA ASN A 278 -17.30 9.97 14.85
C ASN A 278 -16.02 9.26 14.32
N PRO A 279 -16.15 8.02 13.83
CA PRO A 279 -15.00 7.18 13.51
C PRO A 279 -14.17 7.71 12.33
N LYS A 280 -12.85 7.56 12.40
CA LYS A 280 -11.97 7.83 11.25
C LYS A 280 -11.99 6.70 10.24
N GLU A 281 -12.29 5.50 10.67
CA GLU A 281 -12.21 4.31 9.83
C GLU A 281 -13.32 3.32 10.20
N ILE A 282 -14.01 2.80 9.18
CA ILE A 282 -14.97 1.71 9.33
C ILE A 282 -14.59 0.63 8.32
N ILE A 283 -14.28 -0.58 8.81
CA ILE A 283 -13.94 -1.75 8.01
C ILE A 283 -14.99 -2.84 8.25
N LEU A 284 -15.78 -3.15 7.22
CA LEU A 284 -16.82 -4.18 7.26
C LEU A 284 -16.46 -5.32 6.33
N ASN A 285 -16.31 -6.54 6.88
CA ASN A 285 -15.93 -7.72 6.12
C ASN A 285 -17.05 -8.78 6.09
N TYR A 286 -17.25 -9.38 4.92
CA TYR A 286 -18.22 -10.45 4.67
C TYR A 286 -19.65 -9.98 5.01
N TYR A 287 -20.44 -10.76 5.75
CA TYR A 287 -21.82 -10.39 6.10
C TYR A 287 -21.90 -9.09 6.90
N ALA A 288 -20.82 -8.66 7.58
CA ALA A 288 -20.81 -7.43 8.37
C ALA A 288 -21.07 -6.19 7.52
N VAL A 289 -20.84 -6.28 6.20
CA VAL A 289 -21.18 -5.21 5.26
C VAL A 289 -22.67 -4.83 5.37
N ASN A 290 -23.57 -5.79 5.60
CA ASN A 290 -25.00 -5.53 5.79
C ASN A 290 -25.35 -4.65 7.01
N ILE A 291 -24.41 -4.45 7.94
CA ILE A 291 -24.60 -3.61 9.12
C ILE A 291 -24.47 -2.12 8.78
N LEU A 292 -23.91 -1.77 7.62
CA LEU A 292 -23.69 -0.37 7.24
C LEU A 292 -24.96 0.49 7.36
N SER A 293 -26.10 -0.02 6.91
CA SER A 293 -27.39 0.70 6.98
C SER A 293 -27.91 0.90 8.41
N LYS A 294 -27.34 0.18 9.39
CA LYS A 294 -27.72 0.25 10.81
C LYS A 294 -26.91 1.30 11.58
N LEU A 295 -25.76 1.72 11.04
CA LEU A 295 -24.87 2.68 11.70
C LEU A 295 -25.41 4.11 11.53
N ALA A 296 -25.46 4.86 12.63
CA ALA A 296 -25.77 6.29 12.63
C ALA A 296 -24.46 7.07 12.45
N LEU A 297 -24.20 7.54 11.22
CA LEU A 297 -22.97 8.26 10.88
C LEU A 297 -23.18 9.77 10.87
N HIS A 298 -22.25 10.50 11.50
CA HIS A 298 -22.33 11.96 11.60
C HIS A 298 -22.16 12.64 10.24
N SER A 299 -23.02 13.63 9.93
CA SER A 299 -23.07 14.32 8.64
C SER A 299 -21.78 15.07 8.28
N ASP A 300 -21.06 15.58 9.27
CA ASP A 300 -19.83 16.35 9.10
C ASP A 300 -18.53 15.54 9.26
N ASN A 301 -18.59 14.21 9.23
CA ASN A 301 -17.37 13.40 9.29
C ASN A 301 -16.58 13.47 7.96
N ARG A 302 -15.62 14.39 7.88
CA ARG A 302 -14.74 14.60 6.71
C ARG A 302 -13.47 13.75 6.69
N THR A 303 -13.29 12.90 7.68
CA THR A 303 -12.07 12.09 7.85
C THR A 303 -12.31 10.59 7.68
N LEU A 304 -13.55 10.18 7.49
CA LEU A 304 -13.94 8.79 7.40
C LEU A 304 -13.31 8.11 6.17
N SER A 305 -12.60 7.01 6.41
CA SER A 305 -12.28 5.97 5.42
C SER A 305 -13.24 4.80 5.60
N LEU A 306 -14.00 4.49 4.56
CA LEU A 306 -15.01 3.41 4.56
C LEU A 306 -14.52 2.24 3.69
N VAL A 307 -14.22 1.11 4.32
CA VAL A 307 -13.68 -0.09 3.66
C VAL A 307 -14.69 -1.22 3.76
N LEU A 308 -15.22 -1.67 2.61
CA LEU A 308 -16.21 -2.75 2.53
C LEU A 308 -15.65 -3.91 1.69
N TYR A 309 -15.59 -5.09 2.28
CA TYR A 309 -15.12 -6.31 1.61
C TYR A 309 -16.19 -7.39 1.63
N ALA A 310 -16.59 -7.88 0.45
CA ALA A 310 -17.57 -8.97 0.35
C ALA A 310 -17.18 -10.01 -0.70
N ALA A 311 -16.59 -11.13 -0.27
CA ALA A 311 -16.12 -12.18 -1.18
C ALA A 311 -17.21 -12.93 -2.01
N ARG A 312 -18.49 -12.75 -1.66
CA ARG A 312 -19.65 -13.43 -2.26
C ARG A 312 -20.86 -12.50 -2.21
N GLU A 313 -21.77 -12.63 -3.18
CA GLU A 313 -23.02 -11.86 -3.23
C GLU A 313 -23.89 -12.07 -1.99
N GLU A 314 -23.93 -13.30 -1.45
CA GLU A 314 -24.68 -13.65 -0.24
C GLU A 314 -24.32 -12.77 0.97
N HIS A 315 -23.11 -12.20 1.00
CA HIS A 315 -22.67 -11.31 2.07
C HIS A 315 -23.37 -9.94 2.08
N ILE A 316 -24.01 -9.54 0.99
CA ILE A 316 -24.59 -8.19 0.83
C ILE A 316 -26.08 -8.19 0.49
N THR A 317 -26.72 -9.35 0.50
CA THR A 317 -28.13 -9.55 0.09
C THR A 317 -29.11 -8.64 0.83
N ALA A 318 -28.89 -8.40 2.13
CA ALA A 318 -29.77 -7.54 2.91
C ALA A 318 -29.70 -6.07 2.46
N ILE A 319 -28.51 -5.57 2.11
CA ILE A 319 -28.34 -4.22 1.58
C ILE A 319 -28.79 -4.09 0.13
N LEU A 320 -28.60 -5.13 -0.70
CA LEU A 320 -29.02 -5.06 -2.10
C LEU A 320 -30.52 -4.82 -2.28
N GLY A 321 -31.33 -5.28 -1.33
CA GLY A 321 -32.77 -5.06 -1.29
C GLY A 321 -33.22 -3.63 -0.93
N THR A 322 -32.32 -2.74 -0.51
CA THR A 322 -32.69 -1.36 -0.16
C THR A 322 -32.83 -0.48 -1.39
N GLU A 323 -33.48 0.68 -1.27
CA GLU A 323 -33.55 1.66 -2.35
C GLU A 323 -32.17 2.27 -2.65
N ASN A 324 -31.96 2.78 -3.88
CA ASN A 324 -30.73 3.47 -4.22
C ASN A 324 -30.63 4.81 -3.46
N GLY A 325 -29.42 5.16 -3.01
CA GLY A 325 -29.22 6.36 -2.20
C GLY A 325 -29.95 6.34 -0.85
N SER A 326 -30.24 5.17 -0.29
CA SER A 326 -30.93 5.05 1.00
C SER A 326 -30.00 4.97 2.20
N ILE A 327 -28.70 4.69 2.00
CA ILE A 327 -27.73 4.48 3.09
C ILE A 327 -26.85 5.71 3.25
N PHE A 328 -27.11 6.51 4.29
CA PHE A 328 -26.33 7.71 4.55
C PHE A 328 -24.93 7.40 5.10
N VAL A 329 -23.88 7.94 4.47
CA VAL A 329 -22.48 7.74 4.89
C VAL A 329 -21.73 9.04 5.20
N GLY A 330 -22.42 10.18 5.26
CA GLY A 330 -21.80 11.47 5.62
C GLY A 330 -20.95 12.09 4.51
N LYS A 331 -19.73 12.54 4.88
CA LYS A 331 -18.74 13.21 4.00
C LYS A 331 -17.41 12.42 3.95
N PRO A 332 -17.40 11.13 3.56
CA PRO A 332 -16.19 10.32 3.65
C PRO A 332 -15.06 10.91 2.82
N LYS A 333 -13.84 10.80 3.34
CA LYS A 333 -12.62 11.16 2.63
C LYS A 333 -12.23 10.07 1.64
N GLU A 334 -12.42 8.81 2.02
CA GLU A 334 -12.00 7.65 1.25
C GLU A 334 -13.07 6.56 1.29
N ILE A 335 -13.27 5.88 0.15
CA ILE A 335 -14.14 4.71 0.05
C ILE A 335 -13.40 3.62 -0.72
N ILE A 336 -13.31 2.44 -0.12
CA ILE A 336 -12.70 1.24 -0.68
C ILE A 336 -13.78 0.15 -0.72
N LEU A 337 -14.20 -0.24 -1.93
CA LEU A 337 -15.17 -1.33 -2.14
C LEU A 337 -14.49 -2.47 -2.89
N GLU A 338 -14.47 -3.65 -2.27
CA GLU A 338 -13.81 -4.84 -2.81
C GLU A 338 -14.79 -6.01 -3.03
N ASP A 339 -14.51 -6.78 -4.07
CA ASP A 339 -15.27 -7.93 -4.53
C ASP A 339 -16.74 -7.60 -4.84
N TYR A 340 -17.71 -8.24 -4.17
CA TYR A 340 -19.14 -7.97 -4.37
C TYR A 340 -19.59 -6.69 -3.68
N ALA A 341 -18.81 -6.11 -2.75
CA ALA A 341 -19.21 -4.91 -2.01
C ALA A 341 -19.36 -3.68 -2.90
N VAL A 342 -18.73 -3.70 -4.07
CA VAL A 342 -18.90 -2.73 -5.16
C VAL A 342 -20.37 -2.49 -5.50
N ASN A 343 -21.22 -3.51 -5.42
CA ASN A 343 -22.66 -3.41 -5.73
C ASN A 343 -23.45 -2.58 -4.71
N ILE A 344 -22.81 -2.17 -3.61
CA ILE A 344 -23.41 -1.30 -2.59
C ILE A 344 -23.25 0.17 -2.96
N LEU A 345 -22.33 0.53 -3.86
CA LEU A 345 -22.09 1.92 -4.24
C LEU A 345 -23.40 2.67 -4.61
N PRO A 346 -24.34 2.10 -5.41
CA PRO A 346 -25.60 2.78 -5.72
C PRO A 346 -26.54 2.95 -4.53
N LYS A 347 -26.34 2.20 -3.44
CA LYS A 347 -27.13 2.29 -2.20
C LYS A 347 -26.64 3.42 -1.30
N LEU A 348 -25.41 3.90 -1.48
CA LEU A 348 -24.82 4.93 -0.63
C LEU A 348 -25.35 6.32 -0.97
N LYS A 349 -25.55 7.14 0.06
CA LYS A 349 -25.97 8.54 0.01
C LYS A 349 -24.95 9.40 0.73
N PHE A 350 -24.43 10.37 0.01
CA PHE A 350 -23.44 11.33 0.51
C PHE A 350 -24.11 12.66 0.83
N HIS A 351 -23.47 13.46 1.67
CA HIS A 351 -23.84 14.86 1.81
C HIS A 351 -23.47 15.63 0.54
N ASN A 352 -24.28 16.62 0.15
CA ASN A 352 -24.07 17.45 -1.06
C ASN A 352 -22.74 18.23 -1.11
N GLU A 353 -22.00 18.29 0.00
CA GLU A 353 -20.71 18.99 0.14
C GLU A 353 -19.59 17.98 0.40
N SER A 354 -19.76 16.74 -0.02
CA SER A 354 -18.75 15.70 0.15
C SER A 354 -17.64 15.90 -0.89
N ASP A 355 -16.44 16.22 -0.40
CA ASP A 355 -15.22 16.21 -1.18
C ASP A 355 -14.54 14.84 -0.99
N LEU A 356 -14.86 13.87 -1.85
CA LEU A 356 -14.25 12.54 -1.76
C LEU A 356 -12.83 12.61 -2.31
N PHE A 357 -11.82 12.33 -1.51
CA PHE A 357 -10.44 12.36 -1.97
C PHE A 357 -10.12 11.13 -2.84
N ASP A 358 -10.40 9.92 -2.33
CA ASP A 358 -10.09 8.67 -3.01
C ASP A 358 -11.30 7.72 -3.09
N LEU A 359 -11.59 7.22 -4.29
CA LEU A 359 -12.50 6.11 -4.55
C LEU A 359 -11.72 4.92 -5.12
N PHE A 360 -11.64 3.81 -4.39
CA PHE A 360 -11.07 2.56 -4.87
C PHE A 360 -12.15 1.50 -5.02
N LEU A 361 -12.32 1.00 -6.23
CA LEU A 361 -13.28 -0.05 -6.57
C LEU A 361 -12.52 -1.23 -7.18
N SER A 362 -12.60 -2.41 -6.58
CA SER A 362 -11.96 -3.63 -7.10
C SER A 362 -12.96 -4.78 -7.12
N GLY A 363 -13.20 -5.34 -8.31
CA GLY A 363 -14.19 -6.40 -8.50
C GLY A 363 -13.66 -7.80 -8.20
N ALA A 364 -14.58 -8.75 -7.94
CA ALA A 364 -14.22 -10.11 -7.55
C ALA A 364 -13.43 -10.86 -8.63
N ILE A 365 -12.32 -11.47 -8.21
CA ILE A 365 -11.46 -12.32 -9.03
C ILE A 365 -12.19 -13.64 -9.32
N LYS A 366 -12.31 -13.99 -10.61
CA LYS A 366 -12.73 -15.33 -11.06
C LYS A 366 -11.66 -16.38 -10.71
N ASP A 367 -11.60 -16.81 -9.46
CA ASP A 367 -11.09 -18.14 -9.12
C ASP A 367 -12.31 -19.09 -9.06
N ASN A 368 -12.52 -19.84 -10.15
CA ASN A 368 -13.54 -20.92 -10.31
C ASN A 368 -14.98 -20.50 -10.67
N ASN A 369 -15.25 -20.12 -11.92
CA ASN A 369 -16.61 -20.03 -12.50
C ASN A 369 -17.61 -19.06 -11.81
N ARG A 370 -17.14 -18.09 -11.01
CA ARG A 370 -18.02 -17.10 -10.39
C ARG A 370 -18.39 -15.99 -11.38
N GLU A 371 -19.68 -15.67 -11.50
CA GLU A 371 -20.14 -14.55 -12.31
C GLU A 371 -19.58 -13.23 -11.77
N ILE A 372 -19.24 -12.34 -12.70
CA ILE A 372 -18.76 -10.98 -12.37
C ILE A 372 -19.91 -10.28 -11.62
N PRO A 373 -19.67 -9.60 -10.49
CA PRO A 373 -20.67 -8.71 -9.92
C PRO A 373 -21.07 -7.69 -10.97
N VAL A 374 -22.25 -7.86 -11.55
CA VAL A 374 -22.85 -6.89 -12.44
C VAL A 374 -23.48 -5.85 -11.54
N MET A 375 -22.89 -4.66 -11.44
CA MET A 375 -23.65 -3.51 -10.97
C MET A 375 -24.93 -3.45 -11.81
N GLY A 376 -26.07 -3.39 -11.12
CA GLY A 376 -27.36 -3.09 -11.74
C GLY A 376 -27.28 -1.80 -12.55
N ASP A 377 -28.25 -1.61 -13.42
CA ASP A 377 -28.53 -0.45 -14.28
C ASP A 377 -28.68 0.91 -13.56
N GLY A 378 -28.21 1.04 -12.31
CA GLY A 378 -28.20 2.27 -11.54
C GLY A 378 -27.25 3.30 -12.14
N SER A 379 -27.83 4.37 -12.70
CA SER A 379 -27.15 5.65 -12.90
C SER A 379 -26.71 6.21 -11.54
N PHE A 380 -25.43 6.53 -11.40
CA PHE A 380 -24.91 7.18 -10.19
C PHE A 380 -24.76 8.68 -10.43
N PHE A 381 -25.16 9.49 -9.45
CA PHE A 381 -25.18 10.95 -9.53
C PHE A 381 -24.15 11.60 -8.60
N VAL A 382 -23.35 12.48 -9.20
CA VAL A 382 -22.56 13.59 -8.62
C VAL A 382 -21.45 13.20 -7.65
N TRP A 383 -20.21 13.29 -8.15
CA TRP A 383 -19.00 13.35 -7.34
C TRP A 383 -18.14 14.54 -7.71
N LYS A 384 -17.51 15.13 -6.70
CA LYS A 384 -16.23 15.82 -6.81
C LYS A 384 -15.21 14.92 -6.14
N GLY A 385 -14.17 14.51 -6.86
CA GLY A 385 -13.13 13.73 -6.24
C GLY A 385 -11.77 13.77 -6.92
N GLU A 386 -10.72 13.62 -6.12
CA GLU A 386 -9.36 13.76 -6.63
C GLU A 386 -8.96 12.52 -7.43
N THR A 387 -9.10 11.32 -6.86
CA THR A 387 -8.69 10.08 -7.54
C THR A 387 -9.82 9.06 -7.58
N ILE A 388 -10.09 8.52 -8.77
CA ILE A 388 -10.97 7.37 -8.97
C ILE A 388 -10.14 6.23 -9.55
N ARG A 389 -9.98 5.15 -8.78
CA ARG A 389 -9.32 3.92 -9.24
C ARG A 389 -10.33 2.78 -9.31
N ILE A 390 -10.44 2.21 -10.51
CA ILE A 390 -11.32 1.08 -10.80
C ILE A 390 -10.49 -0.06 -11.36
N GLU A 391 -10.54 -1.20 -10.68
CA GLU A 391 -9.89 -2.43 -11.07
C GLU A 391 -10.92 -3.53 -11.36
N ASP A 392 -10.71 -4.21 -12.49
CA ASP A 392 -11.53 -5.31 -12.98
C ASP A 392 -13.02 -4.92 -13.18
N GLY A 393 -13.95 -5.89 -13.23
CA GLY A 393 -15.28 -5.85 -13.88
C GLY A 393 -16.34 -4.79 -13.51
N LEU A 394 -15.97 -3.57 -13.13
CA LEU A 394 -16.85 -2.54 -12.56
C LEU A 394 -17.10 -1.34 -13.48
N LEU A 395 -16.64 -1.40 -14.72
CA LEU A 395 -16.65 -0.26 -15.63
C LEU A 395 -18.06 0.07 -16.23
N LYS A 396 -19.12 -0.51 -15.66
CA LYS A 396 -20.53 -0.19 -15.97
C LYS A 396 -21.02 1.12 -15.36
N ILE A 397 -20.19 1.80 -14.56
CA ILE A 397 -20.58 3.02 -13.86
C ILE A 397 -20.90 4.08 -14.90
N ASN A 398 -22.20 4.39 -15.04
CA ASN A 398 -22.66 5.50 -15.85
C ASN A 398 -22.37 6.79 -15.07
N PHE A 399 -21.23 7.41 -15.39
CA PHE A 399 -20.82 8.71 -14.91
C PHE A 399 -21.71 9.79 -15.57
N GLN A 400 -22.98 9.90 -15.15
CA GLN A 400 -23.94 10.78 -15.84
C GLN A 400 -23.60 12.27 -15.66
N GLU A 401 -22.92 12.65 -14.59
CA GLU A 401 -22.40 14.00 -14.35
C GLU A 401 -21.35 13.93 -13.22
N VAL A 402 -20.07 13.82 -13.59
CA VAL A 402 -18.96 14.00 -12.65
C VAL A 402 -18.31 15.33 -12.98
N ASN A 403 -18.40 16.28 -12.06
CA ASN A 403 -18.05 17.68 -12.36
C ASN A 403 -16.54 17.91 -12.30
N GLU A 404 -15.80 17.19 -11.45
CA GLU A 404 -14.36 17.38 -11.26
C GLU A 404 -13.71 16.05 -10.83
N ILE A 405 -13.10 15.31 -11.79
CA ILE A 405 -12.15 14.21 -11.52
C ILE A 405 -10.76 14.80 -11.74
N LEU A 406 -9.80 14.58 -10.86
CA LEU A 406 -8.40 14.95 -11.18
C LEU A 406 -7.65 13.78 -11.82
N ASP A 407 -7.80 12.56 -11.31
CA ASP A 407 -7.06 11.37 -11.76
C ASP A 407 -7.96 10.13 -11.90
N LEU A 408 -8.19 9.70 -13.14
CA LEU A 408 -8.93 8.48 -13.47
C LEU A 408 -7.97 7.32 -13.76
N VAL A 409 -8.02 6.26 -12.97
CA VAL A 409 -7.20 5.06 -13.13
C VAL A 409 -8.09 3.84 -13.38
N LEU A 410 -7.99 3.24 -14.57
CA LEU A 410 -8.74 2.04 -14.94
C LEU A 410 -7.78 0.89 -15.27
N SER A 411 -8.02 -0.28 -14.72
CA SER A 411 -7.23 -1.50 -14.99
C SER A 411 -8.14 -2.70 -15.14
N ALA A 412 -7.90 -3.53 -16.16
CA ALA A 412 -8.67 -4.77 -16.35
C ALA A 412 -7.75 -5.92 -16.72
N ARG A 413 -7.75 -6.98 -15.90
CA ARG A 413 -6.88 -8.16 -16.11
C ARG A 413 -7.35 -9.11 -17.22
N GLY A 414 -8.61 -9.00 -17.64
CA GLY A 414 -9.21 -9.88 -18.64
C GLY A 414 -10.28 -9.17 -19.46
N GLU A 415 -10.44 -9.56 -20.72
CA GLU A 415 -11.42 -8.97 -21.64
C GLU A 415 -12.86 -9.10 -21.12
N ASN A 416 -13.16 -10.20 -20.42
CA ASN A 416 -14.47 -10.49 -19.85
C ASN A 416 -14.98 -9.37 -18.92
N TYR A 417 -14.08 -8.63 -18.27
CA TYR A 417 -14.42 -7.52 -17.39
C TYR A 417 -14.88 -6.27 -18.14
N ILE A 418 -14.54 -6.14 -19.42
CA ILE A 418 -14.81 -4.95 -20.23
C ILE A 418 -15.72 -5.24 -21.44
N ARG A 419 -16.03 -6.52 -21.70
CA ARG A 419 -16.75 -6.99 -22.89
C ARG A 419 -18.04 -6.23 -23.18
N GLN A 420 -18.79 -5.84 -22.15
CA GLN A 420 -20.04 -5.09 -22.34
C GLN A 420 -19.78 -3.66 -22.83
N ILE A 421 -18.70 -3.04 -22.37
CA ILE A 421 -18.30 -1.67 -22.74
C ILE A 421 -17.71 -1.64 -24.13
N LEU A 422 -16.96 -2.68 -24.51
CA LEU A 422 -16.49 -2.82 -25.88
C LEU A 422 -17.65 -2.86 -26.89
N GLY A 423 -18.82 -3.37 -26.48
CA GLY A 423 -20.05 -3.36 -27.26
C GLY A 423 -20.80 -2.02 -27.28
N MET A 424 -20.41 -1.02 -26.49
CA MET A 424 -21.03 0.31 -26.50
C MET A 424 -20.53 1.14 -27.69
N GLU A 425 -21.27 2.19 -28.05
CA GLU A 425 -20.82 3.16 -29.07
C GLU A 425 -19.61 3.96 -28.57
N ASP A 426 -18.76 4.43 -29.48
CA ASP A 426 -17.62 5.29 -29.13
C ASP A 426 -18.10 6.62 -28.55
N GLY A 427 -17.41 7.12 -27.52
CA GLY A 427 -17.80 8.34 -26.79
C GLY A 427 -19.10 8.24 -25.98
N SER A 428 -19.57 7.03 -25.67
CA SER A 428 -20.79 6.82 -24.89
C SER A 428 -20.60 6.96 -23.36
N ILE A 429 -19.37 6.90 -22.86
CA ILE A 429 -19.04 7.01 -21.44
C ILE A 429 -18.49 8.41 -21.15
N PHE A 430 -19.31 9.29 -20.60
CA PHE A 430 -18.87 10.64 -20.24
C PHE A 430 -18.07 10.61 -18.93
N VAL A 431 -16.80 11.05 -18.91
CA VAL A 431 -15.96 11.02 -17.68
C VAL A 431 -15.66 12.42 -17.13
N GLY A 432 -16.41 13.44 -17.54
CA GLY A 432 -16.22 14.81 -17.07
C GLY A 432 -14.94 15.45 -17.60
N ASN A 433 -14.19 16.12 -16.71
CA ASN A 433 -12.96 16.86 -17.04
C ASN A 433 -11.74 16.35 -16.23
N PRO A 434 -11.18 15.17 -16.57
CA PRO A 434 -10.01 14.64 -15.88
C PRO A 434 -8.72 15.37 -16.25
N GLU A 435 -7.90 15.75 -15.25
CA GLU A 435 -6.52 16.19 -15.51
C GLU A 435 -5.64 15.01 -15.94
N LYS A 436 -5.89 13.80 -15.42
CA LYS A 436 -5.09 12.61 -15.68
C LYS A 436 -5.95 11.40 -15.96
N ILE A 437 -5.54 10.60 -16.94
CA ILE A 437 -6.15 9.31 -17.28
C ILE A 437 -5.05 8.27 -17.37
N ARG A 438 -5.21 7.15 -16.67
CA ARG A 438 -4.31 6.00 -16.75
C ARG A 438 -5.10 4.73 -17.03
N LEU A 439 -4.85 4.12 -18.19
CA LEU A 439 -5.48 2.87 -18.60
C LEU A 439 -4.43 1.76 -18.65
N TYR A 440 -4.72 0.66 -17.97
CA TYR A 440 -3.82 -0.49 -17.84
C TYR A 440 -4.46 -1.77 -18.37
N LYS A 441 -3.65 -2.60 -19.06
CA LYS A 441 -4.06 -3.90 -19.58
C LYS A 441 -5.29 -3.78 -20.49
N TYR A 442 -6.29 -4.66 -20.39
CA TYR A 442 -7.48 -4.63 -21.24
C TYR A 442 -8.25 -3.29 -21.17
N ALA A 443 -8.15 -2.53 -20.06
CA ALA A 443 -8.83 -1.24 -19.93
C ALA A 443 -8.36 -0.22 -20.98
N VAL A 444 -7.19 -0.42 -21.60
CA VAL A 444 -6.72 0.41 -22.72
C VAL A 444 -7.75 0.40 -23.86
N ASN A 445 -8.37 -0.74 -24.18
CA ASN A 445 -9.40 -0.85 -25.23
C ASN A 445 -10.69 -0.02 -24.96
N ILE A 446 -10.86 0.53 -23.76
CA ILE A 446 -12.00 1.39 -23.41
C ILE A 446 -11.78 2.83 -23.86
N LEU A 447 -10.54 3.24 -24.16
CA LEU A 447 -10.22 4.61 -24.54
C LEU A 447 -11.20 5.23 -25.57
N PRO A 448 -11.58 4.54 -26.68
CA PRO A 448 -12.53 5.09 -27.65
C PRO A 448 -13.95 5.29 -27.11
N LYS A 449 -14.32 4.57 -26.04
CA LYS A 449 -15.63 4.65 -25.41
C LYS A 449 -15.76 5.86 -24.48
N LEU A 450 -14.65 6.47 -24.08
CA LEU A 450 -14.64 7.63 -23.18
C LEU A 450 -14.93 8.94 -23.92
N LYS A 451 -15.75 9.79 -23.32
CA LYS A 451 -16.07 11.16 -23.76
C LYS A 451 -15.73 12.15 -22.66
N PHE A 452 -15.08 13.24 -23.04
CA PHE A 452 -14.64 14.30 -22.13
C PHE A 452 -15.48 15.56 -22.32
N HIS A 453 -15.47 16.44 -21.32
CA HIS A 453 -16.00 17.80 -21.46
C HIS A 453 -15.25 18.55 -22.56
N ASP A 454 -15.94 19.42 -23.31
CA ASP A 454 -15.34 20.10 -24.46
C ASP A 454 -14.20 21.07 -24.08
N GLU A 455 -14.26 21.61 -22.86
CA GLU A 455 -13.24 22.47 -22.25
C GLU A 455 -12.19 21.67 -21.44
N SER A 456 -12.09 20.36 -21.66
CA SER A 456 -11.20 19.54 -20.86
C SER A 456 -9.72 19.75 -21.19
N ASP A 457 -8.97 20.17 -20.17
CA ASP A 457 -7.53 20.35 -20.22
C ASP A 457 -6.84 19.09 -19.68
N LEU A 458 -6.80 18.02 -20.49
CA LEU A 458 -6.11 16.80 -20.08
C LEU A 458 -4.61 17.09 -19.93
N PHE A 459 -4.08 16.91 -18.73
CA PHE A 459 -2.66 17.11 -18.45
C PHE A 459 -1.85 15.85 -18.81
N ASN A 460 -2.35 14.66 -18.48
CA ASN A 460 -1.61 13.40 -18.67
C ASN A 460 -2.47 12.23 -19.14
N LEU A 461 -2.10 11.60 -20.25
CA LEU A 461 -2.64 10.32 -20.70
C LEU A 461 -1.57 9.23 -20.58
N VAL A 462 -1.84 8.18 -19.81
CA VAL A 462 -0.96 7.02 -19.65
C VAL A 462 -1.68 5.77 -20.14
N LEU A 463 -1.14 5.08 -21.13
CA LEU A 463 -1.63 3.79 -21.61
C LEU A 463 -0.53 2.75 -21.48
N SER A 464 -0.81 1.64 -20.83
CA SER A 464 0.18 0.57 -20.62
C SER A 464 -0.45 -0.80 -20.84
N ALA A 465 0.08 -1.53 -21.82
CA ALA A 465 -0.48 -2.80 -22.27
C ALA A 465 0.58 -3.91 -22.27
N ASP A 466 0.47 -4.83 -21.31
CA ASP A 466 1.44 -5.91 -21.13
C ASP A 466 1.39 -7.01 -22.21
N GLN A 467 0.31 -7.09 -22.99
CA GLN A 467 0.05 -8.12 -24.01
C GLN A 467 -0.62 -7.46 -25.23
N GLU A 468 -0.46 -8.03 -26.42
CA GLU A 468 -1.06 -7.49 -27.65
C GLU A 468 -2.59 -7.48 -27.59
N GLU A 469 -3.20 -8.52 -27.00
CA GLU A 469 -4.66 -8.65 -26.82
C GLU A 469 -5.31 -7.46 -26.11
N HIS A 470 -4.56 -6.78 -25.23
CA HIS A 470 -5.02 -5.61 -24.47
C HIS A 470 -5.34 -4.38 -25.33
N ILE A 471 -4.91 -4.35 -26.60
CA ILE A 471 -5.07 -3.21 -27.51
C ILE A 471 -5.75 -3.56 -28.83
N THR A 472 -6.18 -4.81 -29.00
CA THR A 472 -6.73 -5.35 -30.26
C THR A 472 -7.93 -4.55 -30.80
N ALA A 473 -8.81 -4.07 -29.92
CA ALA A 473 -9.97 -3.28 -30.33
C ALA A 473 -9.55 -1.94 -30.98
N ILE A 474 -8.45 -1.34 -30.51
CA ILE A 474 -7.93 -0.07 -31.01
C ILE A 474 -7.05 -0.27 -32.25
N LEU A 475 -6.27 -1.35 -32.30
CA LEU A 475 -5.38 -1.63 -33.43
C LEU A 475 -6.11 -1.72 -34.77
N GLY A 476 -7.35 -2.22 -34.77
CA GLY A 476 -8.19 -2.34 -35.96
C GLY A 476 -8.82 -1.03 -36.44
N MET A 477 -8.73 0.06 -35.68
CA MET A 477 -9.29 1.36 -36.06
C MET A 477 -8.49 2.02 -37.19
N GLU A 478 -9.06 3.03 -37.86
CA GLU A 478 -8.30 3.84 -38.82
C GLU A 478 -7.28 4.74 -38.09
N ASP A 479 -6.27 5.21 -38.82
CA ASP A 479 -5.31 6.13 -38.23
C ASP A 479 -5.98 7.48 -37.92
N GLY A 480 -5.65 8.04 -36.76
CA GLY A 480 -6.27 9.27 -36.28
C GLY A 480 -7.76 9.17 -35.91
N SER A 481 -8.32 7.96 -35.72
CA SER A 481 -9.70 7.79 -35.29
C SER A 481 -10.00 8.38 -33.91
N PHE A 482 -9.00 8.52 -33.03
CA PHE A 482 -9.18 9.08 -31.69
C PHE A 482 -8.59 10.48 -31.57
N VAL A 483 -9.44 11.51 -31.42
CA VAL A 483 -9.00 12.90 -31.33
C VAL A 483 -8.65 13.27 -29.88
N VAL A 484 -7.38 13.56 -29.64
CA VAL A 484 -6.88 14.15 -28.40
C VAL A 484 -6.84 15.67 -28.57
N LYS A 485 -7.82 16.36 -27.97
CA LYS A 485 -7.99 17.82 -28.14
C LYS A 485 -6.85 18.62 -27.51
N LYS A 486 -6.53 18.34 -26.24
CA LYS A 486 -5.47 19.02 -25.49
C LYS A 486 -4.85 18.02 -24.52
N ALA A 487 -3.53 17.81 -24.62
CA ALA A 487 -2.76 16.91 -23.76
C ALA A 487 -1.39 17.54 -23.50
N GLU A 488 -0.96 17.71 -22.24
CA GLU A 488 0.41 18.17 -21.96
C GLU A 488 1.41 17.02 -22.12
N THR A 489 1.08 15.83 -21.61
CA THR A 489 1.95 14.65 -21.65
C THR A 489 1.18 13.39 -22.07
N ILE A 490 1.78 12.60 -22.95
CA ILE A 490 1.29 11.27 -23.33
C ILE A 490 2.39 10.26 -23.07
N THR A 491 2.05 9.21 -22.33
CA THR A 491 2.95 8.09 -22.04
C THR A 491 2.33 6.80 -22.56
N LEU A 492 2.99 6.15 -23.51
CA LEU A 492 2.60 4.85 -24.05
C LEU A 492 3.66 3.81 -23.70
N GLU A 493 3.26 2.74 -23.03
CA GLU A 493 4.15 1.70 -22.55
C GLU A 493 3.81 0.32 -23.14
N LYS A 494 4.87 -0.45 -23.41
CA LYS A 494 4.79 -1.83 -23.91
C LYS A 494 3.99 -1.89 -25.21
N TYR A 495 3.02 -2.81 -25.35
CA TYR A 495 2.22 -2.90 -26.58
C TYR A 495 1.44 -1.61 -26.89
N ALA A 496 1.15 -0.75 -25.89
CA ALA A 496 0.36 0.46 -26.09
C ALA A 496 1.03 1.47 -27.04
N VAL A 497 2.35 1.38 -27.26
CA VAL A 497 3.05 2.20 -28.26
C VAL A 497 2.47 2.06 -29.68
N ASN A 498 1.84 0.92 -30.00
CA ASN A 498 1.20 0.66 -31.29
C ASN A 498 -0.12 1.44 -31.48
N ILE A 499 -0.66 2.07 -30.42
CA ILE A 499 -1.86 2.92 -30.48
C ILE A 499 -1.53 4.30 -31.04
N LEU A 500 -0.26 4.73 -31.01
CA LEU A 500 0.13 6.08 -31.40
C LEU A 500 -0.42 6.53 -32.78
N PRO A 501 -0.40 5.72 -33.86
CA PRO A 501 -0.97 6.11 -35.14
C PRO A 501 -2.49 6.34 -35.12
N LYS A 502 -3.19 5.80 -34.12
CA LYS A 502 -4.63 5.93 -33.94
C LYS A 502 -5.03 7.23 -33.23
N LEU A 503 -4.06 7.92 -32.65
CA LEU A 503 -4.27 9.22 -31.99
C LEU A 503 -4.13 10.36 -33.02
N LYS A 504 -5.08 11.29 -33.03
CA LYS A 504 -5.02 12.54 -33.77
C LYS A 504 -4.98 13.72 -32.80
N PHE A 505 -3.98 14.57 -32.95
CA PHE A 505 -3.80 15.77 -32.13
C PHE A 505 -4.45 16.97 -32.81
N HIS A 506 -5.15 17.82 -32.05
CA HIS A 506 -5.74 19.04 -32.59
C HIS A 506 -4.64 20.06 -32.97
N ASP A 507 -4.86 20.90 -33.98
CA ASP A 507 -3.84 21.83 -34.48
C ASP A 507 -3.42 22.91 -33.45
N GLU A 508 -4.30 23.18 -32.49
CA GLU A 508 -4.05 24.06 -31.33
C GLU A 508 -3.50 23.31 -30.09
N SER A 509 -3.31 21.99 -30.19
CA SER A 509 -2.76 21.19 -29.10
C SER A 509 -1.25 21.34 -29.05
N ASP A 510 -0.75 22.10 -28.07
CA ASP A 510 0.67 22.16 -27.75
C ASP A 510 1.06 20.89 -26.96
N LEU A 511 1.10 19.72 -27.61
CA LEU A 511 1.58 18.50 -26.95
C LEU A 511 3.04 18.71 -26.51
N PHE A 512 3.23 18.83 -25.20
CA PHE A 512 4.53 19.19 -24.65
C PHE A 512 5.44 17.96 -24.63
N ASN A 513 4.96 16.81 -24.16
CA ASN A 513 5.77 15.60 -23.99
C ASN A 513 5.11 14.36 -24.60
N LEU A 514 5.83 13.64 -25.47
CA LEU A 514 5.52 12.26 -25.84
C LEU A 514 6.58 11.31 -25.28
N ILE A 515 6.16 10.33 -24.47
CA ILE A 515 7.02 9.32 -23.88
C ILE A 515 6.58 7.94 -24.40
N LEU A 516 7.46 7.26 -25.11
CA LEU A 516 7.24 5.89 -25.58
C LEU A 516 8.25 4.95 -24.92
N SER A 517 7.79 3.85 -24.36
CA SER A 517 8.65 2.85 -23.72
C SER A 517 8.25 1.45 -24.14
N ALA A 518 9.20 0.67 -24.65
CA ALA A 518 8.96 -0.72 -25.03
C ALA A 518 10.16 -1.58 -24.63
N ASP A 519 10.03 -2.36 -23.57
CA ASP A 519 11.08 -3.21 -23.01
C ASP A 519 11.38 -4.47 -23.84
N GLN A 520 10.47 -4.91 -24.71
CA GLN A 520 10.66 -6.05 -25.60
C GLN A 520 10.45 -5.68 -27.08
N GLU A 521 11.11 -6.40 -27.98
CA GLU A 521 10.96 -6.23 -29.43
C GLU A 521 9.52 -6.51 -29.91
N GLU A 522 8.87 -7.51 -29.33
CA GLU A 522 7.48 -7.88 -29.66
C GLU A 522 6.48 -6.74 -29.40
N HIS A 523 6.76 -5.88 -28.41
CA HIS A 523 5.90 -4.73 -28.07
C HIS A 523 5.76 -3.74 -29.22
N ILE A 524 6.72 -3.68 -30.14
CA ILE A 524 6.70 -2.77 -31.30
C ILE A 524 6.48 -3.48 -32.63
N ALA A 525 6.31 -4.81 -32.65
CA ALA A 525 6.19 -5.56 -33.89
C ALA A 525 5.02 -5.03 -34.78
N PRO A 526 3.82 -4.75 -34.25
CA PRO A 526 2.71 -4.26 -35.07
C PRO A 526 2.97 -2.91 -35.75
N ILE A 527 3.61 -1.96 -35.07
CA ILE A 527 3.91 -0.64 -35.64
C ILE A 527 5.03 -0.71 -36.69
N LEU A 528 5.98 -1.66 -36.54
CA LEU A 528 7.08 -1.84 -37.49
C LEU A 528 6.67 -2.53 -38.80
N THR A 529 5.61 -3.33 -38.80
CA THR A 529 5.09 -3.98 -40.02
C THR A 529 4.32 -3.02 -40.93
N ARG A 530 4.03 -1.81 -40.49
CA ARG A 530 3.30 -0.80 -41.29
C ARG A 530 4.07 -0.41 -42.55
N GLU A 531 3.40 -0.34 -43.69
CA GLU A 531 4.01 0.08 -44.96
C GLU A 531 4.27 1.59 -45.00
N HIS A 532 3.34 2.38 -44.47
CA HIS A 532 3.40 3.84 -44.51
C HIS A 532 3.80 4.44 -43.16
N THR A 533 4.54 5.55 -43.24
CA THR A 533 4.83 6.40 -42.08
C THR A 533 3.56 7.09 -41.61
N PHE A 534 3.49 7.41 -40.32
CA PHE A 534 2.39 8.19 -39.74
C PHE A 534 2.91 9.51 -39.16
N SER A 535 2.04 10.51 -39.06
CA SER A 535 2.38 11.75 -38.35
C SER A 535 2.27 11.52 -36.85
N PRO A 536 3.32 11.84 -36.06
CA PRO A 536 3.25 11.81 -34.61
C PRO A 536 2.53 13.04 -34.02
N GLY A 537 2.11 14.00 -34.85
CA GLY A 537 1.58 15.30 -34.43
C GLY A 537 2.66 16.31 -34.04
N LYS A 538 2.23 17.50 -33.61
CA LYS A 538 3.09 18.61 -33.21
C LYS A 538 3.56 18.42 -31.77
N ILE A 539 4.80 17.96 -31.60
CA ILE A 539 5.36 17.60 -30.30
C ILE A 539 6.52 18.54 -29.96
N LYS A 540 6.61 18.99 -28.71
CA LYS A 540 7.78 19.77 -28.27
C LYS A 540 8.95 18.88 -27.84
N GLU A 541 8.70 17.93 -26.96
CA GLU A 541 9.71 17.03 -26.40
C GLU A 541 9.28 15.57 -26.58
N MET A 542 10.19 14.73 -27.09
CA MET A 542 9.95 13.31 -27.33
C MET A 542 11.01 12.47 -26.62
N VAL A 543 10.56 11.43 -25.90
CA VAL A 543 11.42 10.47 -25.21
C VAL A 543 11.07 9.07 -25.68
N LEU A 544 12.06 8.36 -26.23
CA LEU A 544 11.94 6.98 -26.70
C LEU A 544 12.86 6.09 -25.87
N ASN A 545 12.30 5.13 -25.15
CA ASN A 545 13.03 4.23 -24.27
C ASN A 545 13.00 2.79 -24.78
N GLU A 546 14.14 2.10 -24.63
CA GLU A 546 14.36 0.71 -25.02
C GLU A 546 13.99 0.49 -26.51
N TYR A 547 13.24 -0.55 -26.86
CA TYR A 547 12.89 -0.84 -28.25
C TYR A 547 12.02 0.25 -28.90
N ALA A 548 11.39 1.15 -28.13
CA ALA A 548 10.60 2.24 -28.69
C ALA A 548 11.42 3.19 -29.59
N VAL A 549 12.76 3.21 -29.46
CA VAL A 549 13.64 4.01 -30.34
C VAL A 549 13.49 3.63 -31.81
N PHE A 550 13.10 2.39 -32.13
CA PHE A 550 12.93 1.92 -33.51
C PHE A 550 11.66 2.47 -34.18
N ILE A 551 10.69 2.95 -33.39
CA ILE A 551 9.43 3.52 -33.90
C ILE A 551 9.69 4.80 -34.72
N VAL A 552 10.78 5.53 -34.42
CA VAL A 552 11.16 6.74 -35.16
C VAL A 552 11.27 6.51 -36.67
N ALA A 553 11.62 5.30 -37.10
CA ALA A 553 11.72 4.94 -38.51
C ALA A 553 10.35 4.87 -39.24
N LYS A 554 9.26 4.85 -38.48
CA LYS A 554 7.88 4.83 -38.99
C LYS A 554 7.16 6.17 -38.79
N MET A 555 7.83 7.17 -38.23
CA MET A 555 7.28 8.50 -38.02
C MET A 555 7.69 9.46 -39.13
N ASP A 556 6.74 10.27 -39.63
CA ASP A 556 7.05 11.36 -40.55
C ASP A 556 7.42 12.64 -39.79
N MET A 557 8.71 12.81 -39.51
CA MET A 557 9.30 13.91 -38.73
C MET A 557 9.55 15.19 -39.55
N LYS A 558 8.75 15.47 -40.58
CA LYS A 558 8.92 16.67 -41.43
C LYS A 558 8.10 17.85 -40.92
N GLY A 559 8.61 19.06 -41.16
CA GLY A 559 7.89 20.29 -40.85
C GLY A 559 7.52 20.38 -39.37
N GLU A 560 6.24 20.63 -39.09
CA GLU A 560 5.71 20.81 -37.73
C GLU A 560 5.66 19.51 -36.90
N ASN A 561 5.86 18.34 -37.51
CA ASN A 561 5.91 17.06 -36.79
C ASN A 561 7.28 16.80 -36.13
N SER A 562 8.30 17.59 -36.47
CA SER A 562 9.64 17.43 -35.88
C SER A 562 9.65 17.95 -34.45
N PRO A 563 10.03 17.14 -33.44
CA PRO A 563 10.13 17.64 -32.10
C PRO A 563 11.27 18.63 -31.95
N ARG A 564 11.17 19.53 -30.97
CA ARG A 564 12.27 20.43 -30.60
C ARG A 564 13.40 19.65 -29.91
N SER A 565 13.04 18.72 -29.04
CA SER A 565 13.96 17.85 -28.28
C SER A 565 13.60 16.38 -28.46
N LEU A 566 14.58 15.54 -28.76
CA LEU A 566 14.44 14.09 -28.87
C LEU A 566 15.48 13.39 -28.00
N THR A 567 15.01 12.54 -27.09
CA THR A 567 15.85 11.67 -26.26
C THR A 567 15.60 10.21 -26.64
N MET A 568 16.67 9.48 -26.94
CA MET A 568 16.65 8.05 -27.21
C MET A 568 17.56 7.33 -26.21
N SER A 569 17.00 6.38 -25.46
CA SER A 569 17.73 5.62 -24.44
C SER A 569 17.52 4.13 -24.62
N MET A 570 18.58 3.33 -24.52
CA MET A 570 18.51 1.87 -24.48
C MET A 570 19.59 1.31 -23.57
N GLU A 571 19.21 0.63 -22.50
CA GLU A 571 20.18 -0.03 -21.61
C GLU A 571 20.52 -1.45 -22.08
N ASN A 572 19.58 -2.13 -22.75
CA ASN A 572 19.79 -3.49 -23.24
C ASN A 572 20.21 -3.53 -24.72
N PRO A 573 21.12 -4.44 -25.12
CA PRO A 573 21.49 -4.60 -26.51
C PRO A 573 20.30 -5.17 -27.31
N PRO A 574 19.93 -4.57 -28.46
CA PRO A 574 18.89 -5.15 -29.31
C PRO A 574 19.37 -6.41 -30.02
N ARG A 575 18.41 -7.24 -30.45
CA ARG A 575 18.71 -8.43 -31.27
C ARG A 575 19.56 -8.06 -32.50
N SER A 576 20.48 -8.96 -32.83
CA SER A 576 21.40 -8.76 -33.96
C SER A 576 20.61 -8.55 -35.25
N GLY A 577 20.92 -7.46 -35.98
CA GLY A 577 20.28 -7.15 -37.26
C GLY A 577 19.19 -6.09 -37.23
N MET A 578 18.60 -5.75 -36.08
CA MET A 578 17.56 -4.70 -36.01
C MET A 578 18.07 -3.36 -36.56
N PHE A 579 19.24 -2.89 -36.13
CA PHE A 579 19.85 -1.65 -36.66
C PHE A 579 20.24 -1.73 -38.15
N ARG A 580 20.37 -2.93 -38.74
CA ARG A 580 20.65 -3.08 -40.17
C ARG A 580 19.43 -2.75 -41.02
N ALA A 581 18.22 -3.03 -40.52
CA ALA A 581 16.96 -2.74 -41.22
C ALA A 581 16.71 -1.23 -41.42
N TYR A 582 17.40 -0.36 -40.67
CA TYR A 582 17.18 1.09 -40.66
C TYR A 582 18.33 1.91 -41.27
N GLU A 583 19.20 1.29 -42.07
CA GLU A 583 20.34 1.98 -42.67
C GLU A 583 19.92 3.16 -43.54
N ASN A 584 20.33 4.36 -43.12
CA ASN A 584 20.01 5.63 -43.76
C ASN A 584 18.50 5.91 -43.87
N ASN A 585 17.65 5.36 -43.00
CA ASN A 585 16.20 5.51 -43.14
C ASN A 585 15.57 6.40 -42.05
N ILE A 586 16.34 6.87 -41.07
CA ILE A 586 15.84 7.73 -40.00
C ILE A 586 16.10 9.20 -40.34
N PHE A 587 15.03 9.92 -40.63
CA PHE A 587 15.05 11.37 -40.88
C PHE A 587 14.59 12.10 -39.62
N LEU A 588 15.42 13.01 -39.11
CA LEU A 588 15.20 13.69 -37.83
C LEU A 588 14.69 15.14 -37.95
N GLY A 589 14.22 15.58 -39.13
CA GLY A 589 13.59 16.89 -39.26
C GLY A 589 14.47 18.07 -38.88
N GLU A 590 13.90 19.01 -38.11
CA GLU A 590 14.53 20.23 -37.60
C GLU A 590 14.71 20.18 -36.07
N ILE A 591 15.22 19.06 -35.54
CA ILE A 591 15.49 18.89 -34.10
C ILE A 591 16.58 19.86 -33.63
N GLU A 592 16.30 20.57 -32.54
CA GLU A 592 17.28 21.45 -31.89
C GLU A 592 18.15 20.70 -30.89
N GLU A 593 17.60 19.73 -30.16
CA GLU A 593 18.26 19.04 -29.07
C GLU A 593 18.13 17.52 -29.21
N LEU A 594 19.26 16.83 -29.25
CA LEU A 594 19.31 15.38 -29.48
C LEU A 594 20.13 14.70 -28.39
N VAL A 595 19.53 13.72 -27.71
CA VAL A 595 20.17 12.96 -26.63
C VAL A 595 20.17 11.48 -26.98
N PHE A 596 21.34 10.86 -26.90
CA PHE A 596 21.50 9.41 -27.01
C PHE A 596 22.09 8.85 -25.72
N GLU A 597 21.45 7.82 -25.18
CA GLU A 597 21.91 7.11 -24.00
C GLU A 597 21.99 5.59 -24.25
N GLY A 598 23.11 5.00 -23.84
CA GLY A 598 23.33 3.56 -23.93
C GLY A 598 23.46 3.04 -25.37
N TYR A 599 22.89 1.87 -25.65
CA TYR A 599 22.92 1.24 -26.98
C TYR A 599 22.20 2.06 -28.07
N ALA A 600 21.41 3.07 -27.69
CA ALA A 600 20.81 3.99 -28.65
C ALA A 600 21.88 4.76 -29.45
N LEU A 601 23.12 4.87 -28.95
CA LEU A 601 24.25 5.47 -29.66
C LEU A 601 24.56 4.80 -31.01
N GLU A 602 24.17 3.53 -31.22
CA GLU A 602 24.34 2.86 -32.52
C GLU A 602 23.51 3.54 -33.63
N LEU A 603 22.38 4.18 -33.27
CA LEU A 603 21.52 4.92 -34.20
C LEU A 603 22.19 6.15 -34.78
N LEU A 604 23.21 6.72 -34.13
CA LEU A 604 24.00 7.83 -34.70
C LEU A 604 24.52 7.49 -36.09
N THR A 605 24.91 6.22 -36.32
CA THR A 605 25.43 5.76 -37.62
C THR A 605 24.35 5.63 -38.70
N LYS A 606 23.08 5.88 -38.36
CA LYS A 606 21.89 5.60 -39.19
C LYS A 606 21.05 6.84 -39.48
N LEU A 607 21.39 7.99 -38.90
CA LEU A 607 20.67 9.24 -39.08
C LEU A 607 20.98 9.89 -40.42
N ARG A 608 19.98 10.53 -41.04
CA ARG A 608 20.18 11.53 -42.09
C ARG A 608 19.95 12.93 -41.52
N THR A 609 21.01 13.73 -41.37
CA THR A 609 20.94 15.13 -40.96
C THR A 609 20.91 16.06 -42.19
N ARG A 610 20.22 17.21 -42.11
CA ARG A 610 20.30 18.26 -43.15
C ARG A 610 21.56 19.09 -42.93
N LYS A 611 22.32 19.35 -44.00
CA LYS A 611 23.52 20.21 -43.96
C LYS A 611 23.23 21.70 -43.68
N GLU A 612 21.99 22.15 -43.86
CA GLU A 612 21.64 23.59 -43.91
C GLU A 612 21.17 24.19 -42.57
N LYS A 613 20.50 23.40 -41.70
CA LYS A 613 20.06 23.82 -40.36
C LYS A 613 20.73 22.91 -39.33
N GLY A 614 21.71 23.45 -38.62
CA GLY A 614 22.48 22.72 -37.61
C GLY A 614 21.66 22.36 -36.36
N ILE A 615 22.09 21.34 -35.63
CA ILE A 615 21.54 20.92 -34.35
C ILE A 615 22.09 21.86 -33.27
N ARG A 616 21.23 22.44 -32.40
CA ARG A 616 21.71 23.32 -31.33
C ARG A 616 22.53 22.55 -30.30
N ALA A 617 22.04 21.41 -29.83
CA ALA A 617 22.72 20.62 -28.81
C ALA A 617 22.66 19.11 -29.06
N ILE A 618 23.80 18.44 -28.94
CA ILE A 618 23.90 16.97 -28.92
C ILE A 618 24.50 16.51 -27.60
N CYS A 619 23.88 15.52 -26.96
CA CYS A 619 24.36 14.89 -25.73
C CYS A 619 24.47 13.37 -25.93
N LEU A 620 25.69 12.84 -25.80
CA LEU A 620 25.97 11.41 -25.92
C LEU A 620 26.39 10.86 -24.56
N ARG A 621 25.71 9.81 -24.10
CA ARG A 621 25.92 9.21 -22.79
C ARG A 621 26.09 7.70 -22.89
N ALA A 622 27.20 7.19 -22.36
CA ALA A 622 27.40 5.75 -22.21
C ALA A 622 27.99 5.44 -20.82
N SER A 623 27.27 4.63 -20.05
CA SER A 623 27.70 4.13 -18.74
C SER A 623 28.64 2.93 -18.83
N LYS A 624 28.61 2.17 -19.93
CA LYS A 624 29.41 0.95 -20.17
C LYS A 624 30.11 1.02 -21.52
N GLU A 625 31.25 0.33 -21.65
CA GLU A 625 31.98 0.19 -22.92
C GLU A 625 31.13 -0.50 -23.99
N ALA A 626 30.35 -1.51 -23.61
CA ALA A 626 29.50 -2.27 -24.52
C ALA A 626 28.49 -1.39 -25.30
N HIS A 627 28.09 -0.24 -24.73
CA HIS A 627 27.14 0.69 -25.36
C HIS A 627 27.69 1.34 -26.64
N ILE A 628 29.02 1.39 -26.81
CA ILE A 628 29.67 2.05 -27.94
C ILE A 628 30.40 1.08 -28.87
N THR A 629 30.58 -0.19 -28.48
CA THR A 629 31.42 -1.16 -29.22
C THR A 629 31.07 -1.25 -30.70
N ARG A 630 29.79 -1.43 -31.04
CA ARG A 630 29.33 -1.49 -32.44
C ARG A 630 29.46 -0.15 -33.18
N THR A 631 29.30 0.95 -32.47
CA THR A 631 29.55 2.29 -33.00
C THR A 631 31.03 2.48 -33.32
N LEU A 632 31.96 1.75 -32.68
CA LEU A 632 33.39 1.79 -32.96
C LEU A 632 33.87 0.76 -34.00
N GLU A 633 33.23 -0.42 -34.10
CA GLU A 633 33.66 -1.51 -34.99
C GLU A 633 33.65 -1.18 -36.51
N LYS A 634 32.79 -0.27 -36.97
CA LYS A 634 32.64 0.05 -38.42
C LYS A 634 33.75 0.95 -39.00
N LEU A 635 35.03 0.70 -38.71
CA LEU A 635 36.19 1.61 -38.79
C LEU A 635 36.30 2.58 -39.99
N ASP A 636 35.71 2.30 -41.16
CA ASP A 636 35.96 3.07 -42.39
C ASP A 636 35.02 4.27 -42.67
N LYS A 637 34.01 4.54 -41.84
CA LYS A 637 33.04 5.65 -42.06
C LYS A 637 33.00 6.63 -40.88
N ARG A 638 33.28 7.90 -41.13
CA ARG A 638 32.98 8.99 -40.17
C ARG A 638 31.47 9.22 -40.07
N ILE A 639 31.02 9.74 -38.93
CA ILE A 639 29.62 10.03 -38.61
C ILE A 639 29.43 11.54 -38.74
N ASP A 640 28.79 11.97 -39.83
CA ASP A 640 28.39 13.37 -40.02
C ASP A 640 27.23 13.71 -39.07
N ILE A 641 27.50 14.57 -38.10
CA ILE A 641 26.50 15.08 -37.15
C ILE A 641 26.02 16.48 -37.54
N GLY A 642 26.47 17.00 -38.67
CA GLY A 642 26.20 18.36 -39.13
C GLY A 642 26.79 19.43 -38.22
N LYS A 643 26.26 20.64 -38.37
CA LYS A 643 26.63 21.80 -37.55
C LYS A 643 26.07 21.66 -36.13
N VAL A 644 26.91 21.76 -35.10
CA VAL A 644 26.52 21.63 -33.69
C VAL A 644 27.00 22.82 -32.86
N SER A 645 26.10 23.49 -32.14
CA SER A 645 26.48 24.61 -31.25
C SER A 645 26.93 24.17 -29.87
N THR A 646 26.37 23.10 -29.32
CA THR A 646 26.73 22.54 -28.01
C THR A 646 26.87 21.02 -28.09
N MET A 647 28.01 20.49 -27.68
CA MET A 647 28.23 19.05 -27.58
C MET A 647 28.57 18.64 -26.15
N LYS A 648 27.94 17.56 -25.66
CA LYS A 648 28.25 16.93 -24.38
C LYS A 648 28.56 15.45 -24.58
N LEU A 649 29.72 15.01 -24.11
CA LEU A 649 30.14 13.62 -24.11
C LEU A 649 30.34 13.14 -22.67
N LEU A 650 29.60 12.11 -22.29
CA LEU A 650 29.51 11.64 -20.90
C LEU A 650 29.92 10.16 -20.80
N GLY A 651 30.85 9.85 -19.89
CA GLY A 651 31.30 8.48 -19.62
C GLY A 651 32.06 7.85 -20.79
N TYR A 652 31.72 6.62 -21.17
CA TYR A 652 32.35 5.91 -22.30
C TYR A 652 32.05 6.59 -23.66
N ALA A 653 31.00 7.42 -23.76
CA ALA A 653 30.59 8.04 -25.02
C ALA A 653 31.67 8.99 -25.58
N VAL A 654 32.60 9.45 -24.74
CA VAL A 654 33.76 10.21 -25.18
C VAL A 654 34.52 9.46 -26.27
N ASN A 655 34.66 8.13 -26.17
CA ASN A 655 35.40 7.31 -27.13
C ASN A 655 34.77 7.27 -28.55
N VAL A 656 33.54 7.77 -28.73
CA VAL A 656 32.93 7.94 -30.06
C VAL A 656 33.48 9.18 -30.78
N LEU A 657 34.07 10.14 -30.06
CA LEU A 657 34.55 11.41 -30.59
C LEU A 657 35.45 11.30 -31.84
N PRO A 658 36.42 10.37 -31.93
CA PRO A 658 37.27 10.24 -33.13
C PRO A 658 36.49 9.94 -34.41
N ARG A 659 35.27 9.42 -34.28
CA ARG A 659 34.40 9.04 -35.39
C ARG A 659 33.48 10.16 -35.85
N LEU A 660 33.31 11.20 -35.05
CA LEU A 660 32.41 12.31 -35.38
C LEU A 660 33.08 13.20 -36.44
N GLU A 661 32.32 13.60 -37.44
CA GLU A 661 32.71 14.59 -38.43
C GLU A 661 31.93 15.88 -38.15
N MET A 662 32.67 16.95 -37.92
CA MET A 662 32.16 18.30 -37.64
C MET A 662 32.55 19.21 -38.81
N GLY A 663 31.68 20.15 -39.18
CA GLY A 663 31.98 21.07 -40.27
C GLY A 663 33.22 21.92 -39.97
N GLU A 664 34.21 21.94 -40.87
CA GLU A 664 35.50 22.63 -40.69
C GLU A 664 35.37 24.13 -40.37
N ASN A 665 34.24 24.75 -40.75
CA ASN A 665 33.94 26.17 -40.54
C ASN A 665 32.94 26.44 -39.41
N ASP A 666 32.52 25.42 -38.67
CA ASP A 666 31.54 25.58 -37.60
C ASP A 666 32.21 26.01 -36.29
N GLU A 667 31.75 27.15 -35.77
CA GLU A 667 32.13 27.64 -34.46
C GLU A 667 31.17 27.10 -33.39
N MET A 668 31.67 26.18 -32.56
CA MET A 668 30.94 25.60 -31.45
C MET A 668 30.96 26.55 -30.25
N GLU A 669 29.80 26.77 -29.64
CA GLU A 669 29.68 27.62 -28.46
C GLU A 669 30.15 26.92 -27.21
N ARG A 670 29.86 25.61 -27.07
CA ARG A 670 30.23 24.83 -25.89
C ARG A 670 30.56 23.38 -26.22
N PHE A 671 31.65 22.89 -25.68
CA PHE A 671 32.11 21.51 -25.78
C PHE A 671 32.45 20.99 -24.39
N PHE A 672 31.68 20.00 -23.93
CA PHE A 672 31.81 19.41 -22.60
C PHE A 672 32.19 17.94 -22.68
N VAL A 673 33.21 17.56 -21.92
CA VAL A 673 33.58 16.16 -21.70
C VAL A 673 33.55 15.90 -20.20
N TRP A 674 32.69 14.99 -19.74
CA TRP A 674 32.62 14.64 -18.32
C TRP A 674 32.87 13.16 -18.08
N LYS A 675 33.84 12.89 -17.21
CA LYS A 675 34.06 11.60 -16.57
C LYS A 675 33.09 11.36 -15.42
N TYR A 676 32.26 10.33 -15.53
CA TYR A 676 31.72 9.61 -14.38
C TYR A 676 31.51 8.15 -14.77
N GLY A 677 31.63 7.23 -13.80
CA GLY A 677 31.67 5.77 -14.05
C GLY A 677 33.04 5.16 -13.74
N GLU A 678 33.32 3.99 -14.29
CA GLU A 678 34.57 3.25 -14.05
C GLU A 678 35.82 4.05 -14.45
N LYS A 679 36.93 3.76 -13.75
CA LYS A 679 38.20 4.49 -13.83
C LYS A 679 38.74 4.58 -15.27
N ASP A 680 38.36 3.63 -16.12
CA ASP A 680 38.93 3.37 -17.44
C ASP A 680 38.08 3.84 -18.63
N SER A 681 36.97 4.55 -18.38
CA SER A 681 36.05 5.05 -19.41
C SER A 681 36.67 5.91 -20.52
N MET A 682 37.90 6.41 -20.33
CA MET A 682 38.63 7.27 -21.29
C MET A 682 39.94 6.65 -21.82
N THR A 683 40.27 5.41 -21.43
CA THR A 683 41.55 4.77 -21.77
C THR A 683 41.81 4.72 -23.28
N SER A 684 40.78 4.43 -24.08
CA SER A 684 40.88 4.39 -25.53
C SER A 684 41.31 5.73 -26.12
N ILE A 685 40.69 6.86 -25.71
CA ILE A 685 41.09 8.19 -26.19
C ILE A 685 42.45 8.63 -25.66
N LEU A 686 42.78 8.32 -24.41
CA LEU A 686 44.07 8.68 -23.84
C LEU A 686 45.24 7.96 -24.52
N SER A 687 44.98 6.80 -25.14
CA SER A 687 45.98 6.05 -25.93
C SER A 687 46.24 6.63 -27.33
N MET A 688 45.42 7.57 -27.80
CA MET A 688 45.58 8.16 -29.15
C MET A 688 46.74 9.15 -29.21
N GLU A 689 47.25 9.41 -30.42
CA GLU A 689 48.28 10.42 -30.66
C GLU A 689 47.75 11.84 -30.37
N ASP A 690 48.63 12.72 -29.90
CA ASP A 690 48.27 14.11 -29.62
C ASP A 690 47.84 14.83 -30.92
N GLY A 691 46.76 15.62 -30.84
CA GLY A 691 46.18 16.31 -31.99
C GLY A 691 45.51 15.41 -33.03
N SER A 692 45.31 14.11 -32.77
CA SER A 692 44.69 13.18 -33.72
C SER A 692 43.18 13.33 -33.88
N ILE A 693 42.51 14.03 -32.96
CA ILE A 693 41.04 14.21 -32.96
C ILE A 693 40.68 15.65 -33.31
N GLU A 694 40.11 15.87 -34.48
CA GLU A 694 39.69 17.19 -34.94
C GLU A 694 38.31 17.57 -34.40
N ILE A 695 38.23 18.72 -33.72
CA ILE A 695 36.97 19.23 -33.15
C ILE A 695 36.61 20.66 -33.61
N GLY A 696 37.50 21.29 -34.41
CA GLY A 696 37.23 22.57 -35.05
C GLY A 696 37.38 23.80 -34.12
N ARG A 697 36.55 24.82 -34.34
CA ARG A 697 36.62 26.13 -33.66
C ARG A 697 35.66 26.16 -32.47
N ILE A 698 36.13 26.55 -31.29
CA ILE A 698 35.32 26.55 -30.05
C ILE A 698 35.49 27.87 -29.28
N LYS A 699 34.40 28.44 -28.77
CA LYS A 699 34.46 29.63 -27.91
C LYS A 699 35.19 29.32 -26.59
N ARG A 700 36.15 30.17 -26.22
CA ARG A 700 37.01 29.97 -25.03
C ARG A 700 36.21 29.71 -23.73
N LYS A 701 35.08 30.40 -23.53
CA LYS A 701 34.23 30.26 -22.32
C LYS A 701 33.40 28.97 -22.28
N GLY A 702 33.27 28.26 -23.39
CA GLY A 702 32.47 27.04 -23.49
C GLY A 702 33.29 25.77 -23.62
N PHE A 703 34.63 25.84 -23.56
CA PHE A 703 35.51 24.69 -23.66
C PHE A 703 35.82 24.11 -22.28
N ASP A 704 35.15 23.01 -21.93
CA ASP A 704 35.27 22.34 -20.64
C ASP A 704 35.58 20.85 -20.84
N VAL A 705 36.88 20.55 -20.82
CA VAL A 705 37.44 19.23 -21.13
C VAL A 705 38.52 18.92 -20.09
N PRO A 706 38.62 17.67 -19.59
CA PRO A 706 39.69 17.24 -18.70
C PRO A 706 41.08 17.51 -19.29
N GLU A 707 42.04 17.96 -18.47
CA GLU A 707 43.40 18.32 -18.91
C GLU A 707 44.10 17.16 -19.64
N GLU A 708 43.79 15.92 -19.29
CA GLU A 708 44.37 14.72 -19.90
C GLU A 708 43.90 14.49 -21.34
N ILE A 709 42.71 15.00 -21.71
CA ILE A 709 42.14 14.85 -23.05
C ILE A 709 42.54 16.00 -23.96
N LYS A 710 42.78 17.21 -23.43
CA LYS A 710 43.12 18.39 -24.25
C LYS A 710 44.28 18.15 -25.25
N PRO A 711 45.40 17.47 -24.90
CA PRO A 711 46.48 17.20 -25.85
C PRO A 711 46.04 16.34 -27.04
N LYS A 712 45.00 15.51 -26.88
CA LYS A 712 44.48 14.61 -27.92
C LYS A 712 43.64 15.34 -28.98
N LEU A 713 43.18 16.55 -28.66
CA LEU A 713 42.25 17.32 -29.48
C LEU A 713 42.99 18.36 -30.34
N LYS A 714 42.58 18.50 -31.60
CA LYS A 714 42.98 19.57 -32.53
C LYS A 714 41.84 20.58 -32.63
N TYR A 715 42.04 21.76 -32.04
CA TYR A 715 41.03 22.82 -31.94
C TYR A 715 41.61 24.23 -32.04
N ILE A 716 40.75 25.19 -32.36
CA ILE A 716 41.05 26.62 -32.35
C ILE A 716 40.12 27.30 -31.34
N LEU A 717 40.68 27.93 -30.31
CA LEU A 717 39.89 28.75 -29.38
C LEU A 717 39.65 30.13 -29.99
N VAL A 718 38.38 30.53 -30.06
CA VAL A 718 37.97 31.87 -30.51
C VAL A 718 37.52 32.72 -29.31
N ASP A 719 37.91 34.00 -29.33
CA ASP A 719 37.56 35.00 -28.31
C ASP A 719 36.25 35.72 -28.69
N GLU A 720 35.41 36.04 -27.70
CA GLU A 720 34.07 36.63 -27.92
C GLU A 720 34.13 38.12 -28.29
N GLU A 721 33.45 38.53 -29.38
CA GLU A 721 32.91 39.89 -29.50
C GLU A 721 31.53 39.97 -28.81
N ASN A 722 31.50 40.66 -27.66
CA ASN A 722 30.34 41.13 -26.86
C ASN A 722 29.19 40.16 -26.45
N PRO A 723 28.89 39.97 -25.15
CA PRO A 723 27.87 39.02 -24.69
C PRO A 723 26.47 39.65 -24.61
N LYS A 724 25.53 39.20 -25.46
CA LYS A 724 24.09 39.36 -25.16
C LYS A 724 23.63 38.19 -24.29
N LYS A 725 23.37 38.46 -23.01
CA LYS A 725 22.68 37.55 -22.09
C LYS A 725 21.33 37.13 -22.67
N ARG A 726 21.14 35.82 -22.92
CA ARG A 726 19.82 35.17 -22.97
C ARG A 726 19.83 33.99 -22.00
N SER A 727 18.88 34.01 -21.06
CA SER A 727 18.68 32.99 -20.03
C SER A 727 17.98 31.74 -20.58
N PHE A 728 18.37 30.56 -20.09
CA PHE A 728 17.73 29.26 -20.37
C PHE A 728 16.55 29.00 -19.40
N PRO A 729 15.41 28.46 -19.86
CA PRO A 729 14.48 27.71 -19.02
C PRO A 729 14.90 26.23 -18.99
N SER A 730 15.35 25.70 -17.84
CA SER A 730 16.05 24.41 -17.72
C SER A 730 15.36 23.37 -16.81
N ARG A 731 14.02 23.37 -16.71
CA ARG A 731 13.35 22.45 -15.78
C ARG A 731 13.47 20.96 -16.14
N VAL A 732 13.56 20.60 -17.43
CA VAL A 732 13.72 19.19 -17.86
C VAL A 732 15.20 18.76 -17.87
N PHE A 733 16.11 19.62 -18.35
CA PHE A 733 17.56 19.34 -18.35
C PHE A 733 18.17 19.13 -16.95
N LYS A 734 17.65 19.78 -15.91
CA LYS A 734 18.12 19.56 -14.54
C LYS A 734 17.65 18.22 -13.94
N LYS A 735 16.51 17.70 -14.40
CA LYS A 735 15.90 16.48 -13.85
C LYS A 735 16.49 15.20 -14.46
N ILE A 736 16.92 15.25 -15.73
CA ILE A 736 17.50 14.10 -16.45
C ILE A 736 19.03 13.98 -16.23
N CYS A 737 19.74 15.10 -16.03
CA CYS A 737 21.21 15.09 -15.85
C CYS A 737 21.70 14.81 -14.41
N GLY A 738 20.85 14.39 -13.47
CA GLY A 738 21.30 13.89 -12.16
C GLY A 738 22.34 14.77 -11.45
N CYS A 739 22.12 16.08 -11.32
CA CYS A 739 22.89 16.92 -10.41
C CYS A 739 22.04 17.21 -9.17
N GLY A 740 21.77 16.17 -8.38
CA GLY A 740 21.50 16.33 -6.96
C GLY A 740 22.82 16.70 -6.29
N ARG A 741 22.85 17.85 -5.62
CA ARG A 741 23.95 18.19 -4.70
C ARG A 741 24.02 17.08 -3.66
N SER A 742 25.14 16.37 -3.61
CA SER A 742 25.60 15.65 -2.42
C SER A 742 25.79 16.63 -1.27
#